data_AF-A0A0K1JTQ0-F1
#
_entry.id   AF-A0A0K1JTQ0-F1
#
_cell.length_a   1.000
_cell.length_b   1.000
_cell.length_c   1.000
_cell.angle_alpha   90.00
_cell.angle_beta   90.00
_cell.angle_gamma   90.00
#
_symmetry.space_group_name_H-M   'P 1'
#
loop_
_entity.id
_entity.type
_entity.pdbx_description
1 polymer ?
#
loop_
_entity_poly.entity_id
_entity_poly.type
_entity_poly.pdbx_seq_one_letter_code
_entity_poly.pdbx_strand_id
1 'polypeptide(L)'
;MKMRSLALCKPIETLAAAPLKLLLPALVAGLFSAPAYADLPAPVRTTHPRLLAHKADIERLGPFYTPSLPEAGGVISFDYTPREPGANEPPYQPLFGWQDLPNALFIRHLKTVPGQYVILQFALNSSSKIYLAGTEIKVPLGKTSRIRAGWNQQEKTIFYQVGEEPAQSLDWKIRDQKWSPASQDYSFSMLNGETIQNYRLQDLQGKVLGGWDVFDSAEQTAWLDLRNSVGGVVRRMDDCSKEPKPADLPDFCKVTTLGRGDITETAKNLVLAYRLSNDDTYLKAAKAYAKLLISVRNTSSDAGGRYIGGEWSMAARVAAMGYLYDWLFDEMNEPIISGGKTYREELAGEIIETIRTIKPPRNGENFKEPDLRISICGEIRNNDPSITPFNCDTSVSFERTPNNYNTIAYSYLGGHNASAIMGTMTGLLAIENEHRDLVKPLLGLLYEHFRRGLFAAREYVSVDGGHHMGYAYAAANAEIGERIALWRKALEEPVSGPVFAADWQSKLIYPYLYAMRHDNSFPASGDNYGFTAPELSTTALHAANVGQDPFAMAFYQKYARGTAKTNFNARRMVWDKLLYPQNIEAANIATLPLARHFRNAGQVLMRDRWENDKATVLEFKSTSFSSENHQHLDQNSFALSYKAPLLLDSGAYDSYGNSHWSNYYTRTIAHNSIVVFEPGETFKRGDKEYSNDGGQWYAGKENYPTLAEIAPPNGKNYLDGVTEFENGDDYAYVSGNASKAYNKIKMDQSTGFIRSLVYLRPAQGESKPTILVFDRIRTEGQVATSLLHFATRPEGAGVTEQADGGGRYKLTFPQAGARSLTAVNGAGKVRVQMLLPESPLVYRVGGQGGTCEQVVDDKVPKDPSDCRYLVRQRQADGFKWVNYAYGDLGKAPAHPQDYGVWRLETSAATASKGVPQYFLSVLQVGDASSEFNAAGIRLAAQDAEAVQLGYRVVLFNRGSEPASRYSWSAGDKDLSVLATGLKKNADYRLTVAPEANLYRYTLEEAAGANLRSSGDGVLRIRHP
;
A
#
# COMPACT_ATOMS: atom_id res chain seq x y z
N MET A 1 29.63 -54.84 17.44
CA MET A 1 30.95 -54.95 16.79
C MET A 1 31.75 -53.71 17.19
N LYS A 2 32.86 -53.92 17.92
CA LYS A 2 33.91 -53.02 18.50
C LYS A 2 33.77 -51.49 18.30
N MET A 3 33.61 -50.64 19.33
CA MET A 3 34.40 -50.27 20.55
C MET A 3 35.02 -48.86 20.38
N ARG A 4 34.51 -47.84 21.08
CA ARG A 4 34.99 -47.19 22.35
C ARG A 4 36.07 -46.12 22.10
N SER A 5 35.97 -44.89 22.63
CA SER A 5 36.11 -44.54 24.07
C SER A 5 35.84 -43.02 24.26
N LEU A 6 34.81 -42.60 25.01
CA LEU A 6 34.82 -42.07 26.41
C LEU A 6 35.29 -40.60 26.54
N ALA A 7 34.80 -39.72 27.41
CA ALA A 7 33.60 -39.53 28.26
C ALA A 7 33.94 -38.38 29.25
N LEU A 8 32.92 -37.67 29.75
CA LEU A 8 32.74 -37.07 31.11
C LEU A 8 31.87 -35.79 30.98
N CYS A 9 30.54 -35.85 31.20
CA CYS A 9 29.77 -35.82 32.47
C CYS A 9 29.75 -34.46 33.22
N LYS A 10 28.62 -33.73 33.07
CA LYS A 10 27.66 -33.14 34.06
C LYS A 10 28.17 -32.49 35.38
N PRO A 11 27.32 -31.77 36.16
CA PRO A 11 26.24 -30.79 35.85
C PRO A 11 26.29 -29.56 36.81
N ILE A 12 25.66 -28.41 36.53
CA ILE A 12 25.33 -27.43 37.60
C ILE A 12 23.94 -26.82 37.41
N GLU A 13 23.29 -26.71 38.56
CA GLU A 13 21.93 -26.33 38.91
C GLU A 13 21.55 -24.86 38.68
N THR A 14 20.23 -24.66 38.72
CA THR A 14 19.45 -23.45 38.98
C THR A 14 20.16 -22.25 39.61
N LEU A 15 19.88 -21.03 39.13
CA LEU A 15 19.82 -19.85 39.99
C LEU A 15 18.93 -18.73 39.42
N ALA A 16 18.26 -18.09 40.35
CA ALA A 16 17.11 -17.21 40.23
C ALA A 16 17.44 -15.81 39.70
N ALA A 17 16.40 -15.13 39.21
CA ALA A 17 16.38 -13.73 38.80
C ALA A 17 16.42 -12.77 40.00
N ALA A 18 17.26 -11.73 39.92
CA ALA A 18 17.16 -10.46 40.64
C ALA A 18 18.07 -9.40 39.95
N PRO A 19 17.85 -8.08 40.15
CA PRO A 19 17.76 -7.08 39.09
C PRO A 19 19.07 -6.35 38.75
N LEU A 20 19.22 -5.93 37.50
CA LEU A 20 20.34 -5.10 37.05
C LEU A 20 20.11 -3.64 37.48
N LYS A 21 20.89 -3.18 38.45
CA LYS A 21 20.95 -1.77 38.89
C LYS A 21 21.56 -0.90 37.79
N LEU A 22 20.91 0.24 37.53
CA LEU A 22 21.45 1.37 36.79
C LEU A 22 22.77 1.86 37.42
N LEU A 23 23.79 2.05 36.58
CA LEU A 23 24.94 2.91 36.86
C LEU A 23 24.86 4.11 35.90
N LEU A 24 24.54 5.28 36.45
CA LEU A 24 24.79 6.58 35.82
C LEU A 24 26.31 6.84 35.78
N PRO A 25 26.85 7.43 34.70
CA PRO A 25 27.96 8.34 34.82
C PRO A 25 27.44 9.78 34.77
N ALA A 26 27.70 10.52 35.85
CA ALA A 26 27.74 11.97 35.79
C ALA A 26 28.94 12.37 34.89
N LEU A 27 28.68 13.10 33.81
CA LEU A 27 29.75 13.77 33.07
C LEU A 27 29.56 15.29 33.11
N VAL A 28 30.67 15.91 33.49
CA VAL A 28 30.93 17.32 33.72
C VAL A 28 30.70 18.15 32.46
N ALA A 29 30.11 19.33 32.64
CA ALA A 29 29.97 20.36 31.63
C ALA A 29 31.33 20.76 31.03
N GLY A 30 31.46 20.58 29.72
CA GLY A 30 32.57 21.08 28.91
C GLY A 30 32.07 21.42 27.51
N LEU A 31 32.17 22.71 27.16
CA LEU A 31 32.18 23.32 25.83
C LEU A 31 31.42 22.59 24.70
N PHE A 32 30.28 23.15 24.30
CA PHE A 32 29.50 22.75 23.13
C PHE A 32 30.30 22.93 21.83
N SER A 33 31.01 21.90 21.37
CA SER A 33 31.14 21.62 19.95
C SER A 33 30.03 20.64 19.56
N ALA A 34 29.10 21.08 18.71
CA ALA A 34 28.15 20.16 18.09
C ALA A 34 28.95 19.07 17.35
N PRO A 35 28.59 17.77 17.48
CA PRO A 35 29.28 16.75 16.72
C PRO A 35 29.04 17.00 15.23
N ALA A 36 30.11 17.18 14.45
CA ALA A 36 30.03 17.00 13.00
C ALA A 36 29.47 15.59 12.77
N TYR A 37 28.40 15.48 11.97
CA TYR A 37 27.73 14.20 11.76
C TYR A 37 28.65 13.24 11.00
N ALA A 38 28.51 11.95 11.31
CA ALA A 38 29.39 10.90 10.81
C ALA A 38 29.52 10.93 9.28
N ASP A 39 30.73 10.68 8.79
CA ASP A 39 30.97 10.39 7.38
C ASP A 39 30.06 9.24 6.89
N LEU A 40 29.71 9.26 5.60
CA LEU A 40 28.97 8.17 4.95
C LEU A 40 29.63 6.81 5.26
N PRO A 41 28.84 5.71 5.37
CA PRO A 41 29.37 4.40 5.75
C PRO A 41 30.34 3.81 4.73
N ALA A 42 30.35 4.35 3.50
CA ALA A 42 31.30 4.06 2.44
C ALA A 42 31.35 5.25 1.47
N PRO A 43 32.42 5.39 0.67
CA PRO A 43 32.49 6.41 -0.37
C PRO A 43 31.37 6.27 -1.42
N VAL A 44 30.99 7.38 -2.03
CA VAL A 44 30.15 7.36 -3.24
C VAL A 44 31.00 6.82 -4.39
N ARG A 45 30.44 5.88 -5.16
CA ARG A 45 31.11 5.28 -6.33
C ARG A 45 31.48 6.36 -7.33
N THR A 46 32.61 6.21 -8.01
CA THR A 46 33.06 7.20 -9.01
C THR A 46 32.51 6.96 -10.42
N THR A 47 31.99 5.76 -10.68
CA THR A 47 31.48 5.35 -12.00
C THR A 47 30.02 5.75 -12.19
N HIS A 48 29.64 6.01 -13.43
CA HIS A 48 28.27 6.36 -13.84
C HIS A 48 27.71 5.32 -14.83
N PRO A 49 26.40 5.02 -14.81
CA PRO A 49 25.42 5.43 -13.80
C PRO A 49 25.66 4.74 -12.45
N ARG A 50 25.26 5.40 -11.36
CA ARG A 50 25.26 4.85 -9.99
C ARG A 50 23.92 5.02 -9.27
N LEU A 51 23.03 5.87 -9.77
CA LEU A 51 21.70 6.05 -9.21
C LEU A 51 20.81 4.88 -9.66
N LEU A 52 20.40 4.04 -8.72
CA LEU A 52 19.55 2.83 -8.90
C LEU A 52 20.12 1.68 -9.74
N ALA A 53 21.02 1.93 -10.68
CA ALA A 53 21.59 0.89 -11.55
C ALA A 53 23.01 1.22 -11.97
N HIS A 54 23.78 0.19 -12.31
CA HIS A 54 25.09 0.29 -12.96
C HIS A 54 24.97 -0.09 -14.45
N LYS A 55 26.00 0.22 -15.24
CA LYS A 55 26.05 -0.16 -16.67
C LYS A 55 25.73 -1.65 -16.90
N ALA A 56 26.30 -2.54 -16.08
CA ALA A 56 26.06 -3.97 -16.16
C ALA A 56 24.59 -4.38 -15.86
N ASP A 57 23.88 -3.63 -15.01
CA ASP A 57 22.46 -3.89 -14.74
C ASP A 57 21.60 -3.56 -15.97
N ILE A 58 21.93 -2.46 -16.67
CA ILE A 58 21.26 -2.03 -17.89
C ILE A 58 21.56 -3.02 -19.03
N GLU A 59 22.82 -3.44 -19.19
CA GLU A 59 23.23 -4.43 -20.20
C GLU A 59 22.54 -5.78 -19.99
N ARG A 60 22.26 -6.17 -18.74
CA ARG A 60 21.47 -7.37 -18.42
C ARG A 60 20.04 -7.28 -18.92
N LEU A 61 19.49 -6.08 -19.11
CA LEU A 61 18.19 -5.91 -19.76
C LEU A 61 18.24 -6.13 -21.28
N GLY A 62 19.44 -6.30 -21.83
CA GLY A 62 19.67 -6.29 -23.27
C GLY A 62 18.88 -7.31 -24.11
N PRO A 63 18.66 -8.54 -23.62
CA PRO A 63 17.79 -9.49 -24.30
C PRO A 63 16.33 -9.02 -24.39
N PHE A 64 15.85 -8.11 -23.54
CA PHE A 64 14.42 -7.74 -23.48
C PHE A 64 14.02 -6.68 -24.50
N TYR A 65 14.97 -6.02 -25.15
CA TYR A 65 14.69 -4.91 -26.07
C TYR A 65 14.61 -5.37 -27.53
N THR A 66 13.72 -4.72 -28.29
CA THR A 66 13.68 -4.81 -29.75
C THR A 66 14.39 -3.57 -30.34
N PRO A 67 15.60 -3.69 -30.92
CA PRO A 67 16.32 -2.54 -31.48
C PRO A 67 15.63 -1.99 -32.74
N SER A 68 15.93 -0.75 -33.14
CA SER A 68 15.43 -0.21 -34.41
C SER A 68 15.91 -1.05 -35.61
N LEU A 69 15.07 -1.15 -36.64
CA LEU A 69 15.43 -1.88 -37.85
C LEU A 69 16.53 -1.13 -38.62
N PRO A 70 17.60 -1.80 -39.11
CA PRO A 70 18.67 -1.15 -39.87
C PRO A 70 18.15 -0.52 -41.17
N GLU A 71 18.52 0.74 -41.39
CA GLU A 71 18.01 1.56 -42.51
C GLU A 71 18.38 0.96 -43.86
N ALA A 72 19.59 0.45 -44.06
CA ALA A 72 20.02 -0.12 -45.35
C ALA A 72 19.30 -1.43 -45.72
N GLY A 73 18.93 -2.23 -44.72
CA GLY A 73 18.44 -3.59 -44.91
C GLY A 73 18.82 -4.49 -43.75
N GLY A 74 18.10 -5.58 -43.58
CA GLY A 74 18.34 -6.54 -42.50
C GLY A 74 17.45 -7.76 -42.58
N VAL A 75 17.63 -8.65 -41.60
CA VAL A 75 16.90 -9.91 -41.47
C VAL A 75 16.45 -10.08 -40.03
N ILE A 76 15.14 -10.24 -39.83
CA ILE A 76 14.60 -10.80 -38.59
C ILE A 76 14.49 -12.31 -38.73
N SER A 77 14.82 -13.04 -37.67
CA SER A 77 14.66 -14.49 -37.65
C SER A 77 14.23 -14.99 -36.28
N PHE A 78 13.31 -15.93 -36.22
CA PHE A 78 12.77 -16.49 -34.98
C PHE A 78 12.18 -17.87 -35.22
N ASP A 79 12.14 -18.68 -34.17
CA ASP A 79 11.48 -19.99 -34.17
C ASP A 79 10.03 -19.79 -33.74
N TYR A 80 9.10 -20.32 -34.52
CA TYR A 80 7.67 -20.17 -34.26
C TYR A 80 6.98 -21.53 -34.29
N THR A 81 6.17 -21.79 -33.26
CA THR A 81 5.33 -22.98 -33.16
C THR A 81 3.86 -22.55 -33.14
N PRO A 82 3.15 -22.64 -34.28
CA PRO A 82 1.74 -22.27 -34.37
C PRO A 82 0.83 -23.36 -33.82
N ARG A 83 -0.37 -22.95 -33.41
CA ARG A 83 -1.47 -23.87 -33.06
C ARG A 83 -2.78 -23.48 -33.74
N GLU A 84 -3.77 -24.36 -33.64
CA GLU A 84 -5.13 -24.02 -34.11
C GLU A 84 -5.74 -22.95 -33.21
N PRO A 85 -6.26 -21.83 -33.77
CA PRO A 85 -6.92 -20.76 -33.01
C PRO A 85 -8.14 -21.27 -32.24
N GLY A 86 -8.39 -20.72 -31.04
CA GLY A 86 -9.60 -20.95 -30.28
C GLY A 86 -10.76 -20.11 -30.81
N ALA A 87 -12.00 -20.49 -30.47
CA ALA A 87 -13.22 -19.84 -30.97
C ALA A 87 -13.33 -18.33 -30.68
N ASN A 88 -12.63 -17.83 -29.64
CA ASN A 88 -12.70 -16.45 -29.18
C ASN A 88 -11.44 -15.63 -29.52
N GLU A 89 -10.56 -16.14 -30.38
CA GLU A 89 -9.31 -15.46 -30.72
C GLU A 89 -9.42 -14.59 -31.97
N PRO A 90 -8.67 -13.47 -32.03
CA PRO A 90 -8.74 -12.55 -33.16
C PRO A 90 -8.18 -13.19 -34.45
N PRO A 91 -8.89 -13.07 -35.59
CA PRO A 91 -8.55 -13.76 -36.84
C PRO A 91 -7.26 -13.25 -37.50
N TYR A 92 -6.82 -12.02 -37.17
CA TYR A 92 -5.65 -11.37 -37.77
C TYR A 92 -4.58 -11.02 -36.75
N GLN A 93 -4.42 -11.84 -35.70
CA GLN A 93 -3.43 -11.60 -34.65
C GLN A 93 -2.05 -11.33 -35.25
N PRO A 94 -1.39 -10.20 -34.93
CA PRO A 94 -0.03 -9.96 -35.40
C PRO A 94 0.98 -10.88 -34.70
N LEU A 95 1.99 -11.31 -35.46
CA LEU A 95 3.18 -11.99 -34.94
C LEU A 95 4.37 -11.03 -34.82
N PHE A 96 4.51 -10.11 -35.78
CA PHE A 96 5.55 -9.10 -35.81
C PHE A 96 4.99 -7.82 -36.42
N GLY A 97 5.13 -6.69 -35.74
CA GLY A 97 4.64 -5.40 -36.25
C GLY A 97 3.12 -5.34 -36.42
N TRP A 98 2.60 -4.19 -36.87
CA TRP A 98 1.15 -3.95 -36.95
C TRP A 98 0.76 -3.43 -38.32
N GLN A 99 -0.24 -4.06 -38.94
CA GLN A 99 -0.68 -3.71 -40.30
C GLN A 99 -1.26 -2.28 -40.42
N ASP A 100 -1.84 -1.78 -39.33
CA ASP A 100 -2.65 -0.55 -39.32
C ASP A 100 -1.77 0.69 -39.12
N LEU A 101 -0.49 0.49 -38.79
CA LEU A 101 0.49 1.55 -38.69
C LEU A 101 0.98 1.97 -40.08
N PRO A 102 1.19 3.28 -40.31
CA PRO A 102 2.00 3.71 -41.45
C PRO A 102 3.41 3.15 -41.31
N ASN A 103 4.11 3.00 -42.44
CA ASN A 103 5.54 2.66 -42.44
C ASN A 103 5.87 1.30 -41.78
N ALA A 104 5.12 0.26 -42.12
CA ALA A 104 5.12 -1.00 -41.38
C ALA A 104 5.54 -2.22 -42.23
N LEU A 105 6.60 -2.91 -41.80
CA LEU A 105 6.89 -4.30 -42.13
C LEU A 105 6.23 -5.20 -41.07
N PHE A 106 5.36 -6.12 -41.46
CA PHE A 106 4.62 -6.92 -40.48
C PHE A 106 4.40 -8.37 -40.92
N ILE A 107 4.22 -9.23 -39.92
CA ILE A 107 3.79 -10.61 -40.05
C ILE A 107 2.51 -10.78 -39.22
N ARG A 108 1.42 -11.28 -39.80
CA ARG A 108 0.15 -11.51 -39.08
C ARG A 108 -0.52 -12.82 -39.49
N HIS A 109 -1.39 -13.33 -38.64
CA HIS A 109 -2.30 -14.42 -39.00
C HIS A 109 -3.26 -13.99 -40.12
N LEU A 110 -3.57 -14.89 -41.05
CA LEU A 110 -4.63 -14.70 -42.04
C LEU A 110 -5.72 -15.76 -41.96
N LYS A 111 -5.31 -17.03 -41.96
CA LYS A 111 -6.22 -18.18 -41.86
C LYS A 111 -5.47 -19.42 -41.41
N THR A 112 -6.19 -20.34 -40.79
CA THR A 112 -5.65 -21.64 -40.39
C THR A 112 -6.34 -22.73 -41.22
N VAL A 113 -5.54 -23.66 -41.76
CA VAL A 113 -6.05 -24.90 -42.36
C VAL A 113 -5.92 -26.00 -41.32
N PRO A 114 -7.04 -26.49 -40.74
CA PRO A 114 -7.02 -27.44 -39.63
C PRO A 114 -6.14 -28.67 -39.93
N GLY A 115 -5.36 -29.08 -38.94
CA GLY A 115 -4.45 -30.21 -39.00
C GLY A 115 -3.26 -30.11 -39.98
N GLN A 116 -3.10 -28.99 -40.70
CA GLN A 116 -2.05 -28.84 -41.71
C GLN A 116 -1.10 -27.67 -41.43
N TYR A 117 -1.56 -26.44 -41.62
CA TYR A 117 -0.72 -25.25 -41.55
C TYR A 117 -1.51 -24.00 -41.17
N VAL A 118 -0.84 -23.05 -40.54
CA VAL A 118 -1.29 -21.65 -40.46
C VAL A 118 -0.76 -20.88 -41.67
N ILE A 119 -1.58 -19.98 -42.20
CA ILE A 119 -1.16 -19.02 -43.22
C ILE A 119 -0.99 -17.67 -42.54
N LEU A 120 0.23 -17.15 -42.64
CA LEU A 120 0.57 -15.81 -42.20
C LEU A 120 0.70 -14.90 -43.42
N GLN A 121 0.39 -13.61 -43.27
CA GLN A 121 0.80 -12.59 -44.21
C GLN A 121 2.16 -12.05 -43.79
N PHE A 122 3.10 -11.96 -44.71
CA PHE A 122 4.28 -11.11 -44.58
C PHE A 122 4.17 -9.95 -45.57
N ALA A 123 4.17 -8.71 -45.09
CA ALA A 123 3.93 -7.56 -45.94
C ALA A 123 4.67 -6.31 -45.46
N LEU A 124 4.87 -5.38 -46.41
CA LEU A 124 5.49 -4.09 -46.22
C LEU A 124 4.56 -2.98 -46.73
N ASN A 125 4.27 -2.01 -45.88
CA ASN A 125 3.47 -0.83 -46.19
C ASN A 125 4.31 0.46 -46.15
N SER A 126 4.02 1.39 -47.06
CA SER A 126 4.60 2.74 -47.06
C SER A 126 4.12 3.59 -45.90
N SER A 127 4.72 4.76 -45.71
CA SER A 127 4.24 5.78 -44.77
C SER A 127 2.80 6.25 -45.04
N SER A 128 2.30 6.07 -46.27
CA SER A 128 0.90 6.36 -46.66
C SER A 128 -0.02 5.13 -46.57
N LYS A 129 0.39 4.06 -45.88
CA LYS A 129 -0.34 2.78 -45.74
C LYS A 129 -0.63 2.06 -47.06
N ILE A 130 0.23 2.25 -48.07
CA ILE A 130 0.13 1.55 -49.35
C ILE A 130 1.01 0.31 -49.31
N TYR A 131 0.46 -0.86 -49.67
CA TYR A 131 1.22 -2.11 -49.76
C TYR A 131 2.31 -2.01 -50.85
N LEU A 132 3.57 -1.96 -50.41
CA LEU A 132 4.75 -1.99 -51.26
C LEU A 132 5.05 -3.42 -51.70
N ALA A 133 4.98 -4.37 -50.78
CA ALA A 133 5.16 -5.79 -51.07
C ALA A 133 4.33 -6.63 -50.09
N GLY A 134 3.97 -7.85 -50.47
CA GLY A 134 3.20 -8.72 -49.58
C GLY A 134 2.97 -10.10 -50.17
N THR A 135 3.00 -11.11 -49.29
CA THR A 135 2.82 -12.52 -49.64
C THR A 135 2.14 -13.27 -48.50
N GLU A 136 1.60 -14.45 -48.82
CA GLU A 136 1.20 -15.46 -47.84
C GLU A 136 2.39 -16.41 -47.59
N ILE A 137 2.61 -16.79 -46.33
CA ILE A 137 3.62 -17.78 -45.92
C ILE A 137 2.89 -18.91 -45.15
N LYS A 138 3.21 -20.17 -45.47
CA LYS A 138 2.61 -21.36 -44.84
C LYS A 138 3.56 -21.89 -43.76
N VAL A 139 3.05 -22.09 -42.55
CA VAL A 139 3.81 -22.66 -41.42
C VAL A 139 3.07 -23.89 -40.87
N PRO A 140 3.70 -25.08 -40.77
CA PRO A 140 3.04 -26.29 -40.29
C PRO A 140 2.55 -26.18 -38.84
N LEU A 141 1.32 -26.66 -38.56
CA LEU A 141 0.74 -26.65 -37.22
C LEU A 141 1.49 -27.60 -36.27
N GLY A 142 1.68 -27.17 -35.01
CA GLY A 142 2.28 -27.98 -33.95
C GLY A 142 3.77 -28.30 -34.14
N LYS A 143 4.43 -27.75 -35.16
CA LYS A 143 5.86 -27.93 -35.43
C LYS A 143 6.58 -26.60 -35.37
N THR A 144 7.69 -26.56 -34.65
CA THR A 144 8.58 -25.40 -34.63
C THR A 144 9.24 -25.21 -35.99
N SER A 145 9.09 -24.04 -36.58
CA SER A 145 9.72 -23.66 -37.86
C SER A 145 10.53 -22.38 -37.70
N ARG A 146 11.75 -22.33 -38.26
CA ARG A 146 12.55 -21.10 -38.33
C ARG A 146 11.96 -20.18 -39.39
N ILE A 147 11.46 -19.03 -38.99
CA ILE A 147 11.05 -17.96 -39.91
C ILE A 147 12.22 -17.01 -40.06
N ARG A 148 12.58 -16.67 -41.31
CA ARG A 148 13.46 -15.55 -41.64
C ARG A 148 12.68 -14.60 -42.52
N ALA A 149 12.69 -13.32 -42.21
CA ALA A 149 12.07 -12.28 -43.02
C ALA A 149 13.03 -11.09 -43.10
N GLY A 150 13.31 -10.60 -44.31
CA GLY A 150 14.28 -9.53 -44.49
C GLY A 150 13.84 -8.49 -45.52
N TRP A 151 14.59 -7.40 -45.56
CA TRP A 151 14.37 -6.27 -46.47
C TRP A 151 15.69 -5.70 -46.95
N ASN A 152 15.67 -5.09 -48.14
CA ASN A 152 16.79 -4.35 -48.70
C ASN A 152 16.27 -3.03 -49.29
N GLN A 153 16.72 -1.89 -48.74
CA GLN A 153 16.30 -0.56 -49.20
C GLN A 153 16.85 -0.19 -50.57
N GLN A 154 18.06 -0.64 -50.90
CA GLN A 154 18.71 -0.32 -52.17
C GLN A 154 18.08 -1.11 -53.31
N GLU A 155 17.86 -2.41 -53.09
CA GLU A 155 17.24 -3.29 -54.09
C GLU A 155 15.72 -3.12 -54.17
N LYS A 156 15.11 -2.49 -53.15
CA LYS A 156 13.65 -2.36 -53.01
C LYS A 156 12.97 -3.73 -53.04
N THR A 157 13.48 -4.63 -52.19
CA THR A 157 12.98 -6.00 -52.05
C THR A 157 12.68 -6.33 -50.59
N ILE A 158 11.77 -7.29 -50.38
CA ILE A 158 11.62 -8.04 -49.13
C ILE A 158 11.77 -9.52 -49.44
N PHE A 159 12.21 -10.33 -48.48
CA PHE A 159 12.28 -11.78 -48.66
C PHE A 159 11.81 -12.52 -47.42
N TYR A 160 11.41 -13.78 -47.60
CA TYR A 160 11.12 -14.68 -46.49
C TYR A 160 11.65 -16.09 -46.72
N GLN A 161 11.84 -16.83 -45.62
CA GLN A 161 12.21 -18.25 -45.60
C GLN A 161 11.49 -18.94 -44.43
N VAL A 162 10.98 -20.15 -44.63
CA VAL A 162 10.34 -20.96 -43.58
C VAL A 162 11.04 -22.32 -43.51
N GLY A 163 11.64 -22.63 -42.36
CA GLY A 163 12.41 -23.86 -42.19
C GLY A 163 13.60 -23.94 -43.15
N GLU A 164 13.74 -25.09 -43.81
CA GLU A 164 14.81 -25.36 -44.78
C GLU A 164 14.42 -25.02 -46.23
N GLU A 165 13.19 -24.51 -46.45
CA GLU A 165 12.72 -24.15 -47.79
C GLU A 165 13.58 -23.03 -48.42
N PRO A 166 13.72 -22.96 -49.76
CA PRO A 166 14.44 -21.88 -50.43
C PRO A 166 13.84 -20.51 -50.13
N ALA A 167 14.69 -19.51 -49.85
CA ALA A 167 14.24 -18.14 -49.63
C ALA A 167 13.53 -17.56 -50.86
N GLN A 168 12.39 -16.91 -50.63
CA GLN A 168 11.56 -16.28 -51.66
C GLN A 168 11.70 -14.76 -51.56
N SER A 169 12.01 -14.09 -52.67
CA SER A 169 12.19 -12.63 -52.75
C SER A 169 11.02 -11.98 -53.49
N LEU A 170 10.62 -10.78 -53.05
CA LEU A 170 9.56 -9.97 -53.63
C LEU A 170 10.03 -8.53 -53.85
N ASP A 171 9.84 -8.02 -55.06
CA ASP A 171 10.03 -6.61 -55.39
C ASP A 171 8.93 -5.72 -54.80
N TRP A 172 9.30 -4.47 -54.48
CA TRP A 172 8.32 -3.45 -54.17
C TRP A 172 7.54 -3.06 -55.43
N LYS A 173 6.22 -3.18 -55.37
CA LYS A 173 5.27 -2.84 -56.43
C LYS A 173 5.27 -1.35 -56.78
N ILE A 174 5.59 -0.48 -55.82
CA ILE A 174 5.61 0.98 -56.00
C ILE A 174 6.95 1.52 -55.46
N ARG A 175 7.91 1.74 -56.35
CA ARG A 175 9.30 2.05 -55.98
C ARG A 175 9.51 3.48 -55.46
N ASP A 176 8.64 4.42 -55.82
CA ASP A 176 8.75 5.84 -55.45
C ASP A 176 8.20 6.17 -54.04
N GLN A 177 7.49 5.22 -53.43
CA GLN A 177 6.88 5.38 -52.12
C GLN A 177 7.91 5.16 -51.00
N LYS A 178 7.84 6.00 -49.96
CA LYS A 178 8.82 6.00 -48.87
C LYS A 178 8.41 5.02 -47.76
N TRP A 179 9.33 4.11 -47.41
CA TRP A 179 9.35 3.36 -46.16
C TRP A 179 10.72 3.56 -45.51
N SER A 180 10.75 3.84 -44.20
CA SER A 180 11.95 4.05 -43.39
C SER A 180 12.01 3.00 -42.28
N PRO A 181 12.89 1.99 -42.39
CA PRO A 181 13.04 0.93 -41.41
C PRO A 181 13.34 1.46 -40.00
N ALA A 182 14.22 2.46 -39.86
CA ALA A 182 14.62 2.97 -38.55
C ALA A 182 13.48 3.63 -37.78
N SER A 183 12.43 4.09 -38.46
CA SER A 183 11.22 4.65 -37.85
C SER A 183 10.07 3.65 -37.71
N GLN A 184 10.30 2.37 -38.04
CA GLN A 184 9.30 1.34 -37.85
C GLN A 184 9.08 1.07 -36.35
N ASP A 185 7.82 1.16 -35.94
CA ASP A 185 7.40 0.62 -34.66
C ASP A 185 7.00 -0.85 -34.81
N TYR A 186 7.55 -1.72 -33.97
CA TYR A 186 7.25 -3.14 -34.00
C TYR A 186 7.35 -3.78 -32.62
N SER A 187 6.59 -4.85 -32.49
CA SER A 187 6.66 -5.78 -31.38
C SER A 187 6.30 -7.18 -31.85
N PHE A 188 6.58 -8.16 -31.00
CA PHE A 188 6.07 -9.50 -31.16
C PHE A 188 4.78 -9.69 -30.36
N SER A 189 3.88 -10.48 -30.92
CA SER A 189 2.68 -10.96 -30.24
C SER A 189 2.35 -12.36 -30.77
N MET A 190 1.42 -13.07 -30.13
CA MET A 190 1.05 -14.42 -30.53
C MET A 190 -0.30 -14.82 -29.94
N LEU A 191 -0.92 -15.87 -30.49
CA LEU A 191 -2.11 -16.48 -29.90
C LEU A 191 -1.74 -17.27 -28.64
N ASN A 192 -2.71 -17.49 -27.75
CA ASN A 192 -2.42 -18.05 -26.43
C ASN A 192 -1.89 -19.50 -26.51
N GLY A 193 -0.65 -19.78 -26.12
CA GLY A 193 -0.09 -21.14 -26.22
C GLY A 193 0.61 -21.45 -27.55
N GLU A 194 0.74 -20.47 -28.44
CA GLU A 194 1.83 -20.46 -29.42
C GLU A 194 3.16 -20.17 -28.73
N THR A 195 4.27 -20.46 -29.40
CA THR A 195 5.60 -20.13 -28.89
C THR A 195 6.44 -19.40 -29.95
N ILE A 196 7.16 -18.38 -29.49
CA ILE A 196 8.20 -17.67 -30.26
C ILE A 196 9.49 -17.78 -29.46
N GLN A 197 10.58 -18.21 -30.11
CA GLN A 197 11.88 -18.41 -29.49
C GLN A 197 13.01 -17.96 -30.42
N ASN A 198 14.20 -17.78 -29.86
CA ASN A 198 15.45 -17.56 -30.60
C ASN A 198 15.37 -16.41 -31.63
N TYR A 199 14.72 -15.30 -31.28
CA TYR A 199 14.67 -14.13 -32.13
C TYR A 199 16.05 -13.51 -32.28
N ARG A 200 16.41 -13.13 -33.51
CA ARG A 200 17.61 -12.35 -33.85
C ARG A 200 17.27 -11.34 -34.95
N LEU A 201 17.75 -10.11 -34.78
CA LEU A 201 17.86 -9.09 -35.82
C LEU A 201 19.31 -9.04 -36.32
N GLN A 202 19.49 -9.09 -37.64
CA GLN A 202 20.80 -8.97 -38.28
C GLN A 202 20.78 -7.87 -39.35
N ASP A 203 21.89 -7.17 -39.55
CA ASP A 203 22.09 -6.31 -40.72
C ASP A 203 22.40 -7.15 -41.99
N LEU A 204 22.54 -6.48 -43.14
CA LEU A 204 22.90 -7.13 -44.40
C LEU A 204 24.30 -7.79 -44.37
N GLN A 205 25.16 -7.41 -43.44
CA GLN A 205 26.49 -7.99 -43.25
C GLN A 205 26.46 -9.21 -42.30
N GLY A 206 25.28 -9.56 -41.76
CA GLY A 206 25.08 -10.68 -40.85
C GLY A 206 25.42 -10.37 -39.39
N LYS A 207 25.79 -9.13 -39.06
CA LYS A 207 26.03 -8.71 -37.68
C LYS A 207 24.72 -8.71 -36.92
N VAL A 208 24.69 -9.43 -35.79
CA VAL A 208 23.53 -9.45 -34.89
C VAL A 208 23.42 -8.09 -34.19
N LEU A 209 22.28 -7.43 -34.36
CA LEU A 209 21.97 -6.13 -33.77
C LEU A 209 21.13 -6.24 -32.49
N GLY A 210 20.42 -7.35 -32.29
CA GLY A 210 19.65 -7.63 -31.07
C GLY A 210 18.92 -8.97 -31.13
N GLY A 211 18.43 -9.47 -29.99
CA GLY A 211 17.86 -10.81 -29.91
C GLY A 211 17.46 -11.27 -28.51
N TRP A 212 16.53 -12.23 -28.44
CA TRP A 212 16.16 -12.97 -27.22
C TRP A 212 15.94 -14.43 -27.52
N ASP A 213 16.18 -15.28 -26.52
CA ASP A 213 16.02 -16.72 -26.63
C ASP A 213 14.58 -17.18 -26.35
N VAL A 214 13.92 -16.53 -25.39
CA VAL A 214 12.54 -16.83 -25.01
C VAL A 214 11.69 -15.57 -25.11
N PHE A 215 10.59 -15.63 -25.86
CA PHE A 215 9.63 -14.54 -25.91
C PHE A 215 8.77 -14.50 -24.64
N ASP A 216 8.77 -13.35 -23.97
CA ASP A 216 7.83 -13.04 -22.91
C ASP A 216 6.94 -11.87 -23.32
N SER A 217 5.65 -12.18 -23.54
CA SER A 217 4.66 -11.18 -23.95
C SER A 217 4.50 -10.02 -22.95
N ALA A 218 4.64 -10.28 -21.64
CA ALA A 218 4.46 -9.23 -20.64
C ALA A 218 5.65 -8.26 -20.64
N GLU A 219 6.86 -8.78 -20.86
CA GLU A 219 8.06 -7.95 -20.98
C GLU A 219 8.05 -7.12 -22.26
N GLN A 220 7.57 -7.69 -23.36
CA GLN A 220 7.41 -6.98 -24.62
C GLN A 220 6.34 -5.89 -24.54
N THR A 221 5.20 -6.16 -23.88
CA THR A 221 4.20 -5.13 -23.55
C THR A 221 4.77 -4.02 -22.66
N ALA A 222 5.59 -4.37 -21.66
CA ALA A 222 6.24 -3.40 -20.79
C ALA A 222 7.20 -2.48 -21.55
N TRP A 223 7.99 -3.04 -22.46
CA TRP A 223 8.87 -2.26 -23.33
C TRP A 223 8.09 -1.31 -24.24
N LEU A 224 7.00 -1.78 -24.86
CA LEU A 224 6.15 -0.93 -25.71
C LEU A 224 5.48 0.19 -24.93
N ASP A 225 4.99 -0.10 -23.72
CA ASP A 225 4.41 0.93 -22.85
C ASP A 225 5.46 1.99 -22.50
N LEU A 226 6.70 1.59 -22.22
CA LEU A 226 7.80 2.53 -21.98
C LEU A 226 8.06 3.41 -23.21
N ARG A 227 8.20 2.80 -24.40
CA ARG A 227 8.41 3.54 -25.67
C ARG A 227 7.24 4.46 -26.01
N ASN A 228 6.01 4.03 -25.79
CA ASN A 228 4.81 4.83 -26.06
C ASN A 228 4.71 6.02 -25.12
N SER A 229 4.94 5.80 -23.82
CA SER A 229 4.97 6.85 -22.80
C SER A 229 6.05 7.89 -23.13
N VAL A 230 7.29 7.45 -23.38
CA VAL A 230 8.40 8.35 -23.71
C VAL A 230 8.21 9.01 -25.07
N GLY A 231 7.66 8.29 -26.06
CA GLY A 231 7.30 8.84 -27.36
C GLY A 231 6.22 9.94 -27.26
N GLY A 232 5.32 9.84 -26.28
CA GLY A 232 4.38 10.91 -25.95
C GLY A 232 5.08 12.17 -25.46
N VAL A 233 6.10 12.01 -24.61
CA VAL A 233 6.96 13.11 -24.14
C VAL A 233 7.73 13.73 -25.31
N VAL A 234 8.37 12.92 -26.15
CA VAL A 234 9.08 13.38 -27.36
C VAL A 234 8.17 14.23 -28.25
N ARG A 235 6.98 13.74 -28.60
CA ARG A 235 6.04 14.43 -29.50
C ARG A 235 5.52 15.76 -28.96
N ARG A 236 5.46 15.89 -27.63
CA ARG A 236 4.83 17.03 -26.95
C ARG A 236 5.82 17.91 -26.18
N MET A 237 7.12 17.66 -26.29
CA MET A 237 8.13 18.44 -25.58
C MET A 237 8.06 19.93 -25.94
N ASP A 238 7.82 20.24 -27.21
CA ASP A 238 7.64 21.62 -27.70
C ASP A 238 6.38 22.29 -27.16
N ASP A 239 5.43 21.56 -26.55
CA ASP A 239 4.28 22.17 -25.88
C ASP A 239 4.69 22.88 -24.59
N CYS A 240 5.79 22.48 -23.93
CA CYS A 240 6.23 23.05 -22.67
C CYS A 240 6.73 24.50 -22.80
N SER A 241 7.08 24.96 -24.01
CA SER A 241 7.56 26.31 -24.29
C SER A 241 6.47 27.26 -24.82
N LYS A 242 5.25 26.75 -25.07
CA LYS A 242 4.13 27.56 -25.54
C LYS A 242 3.50 28.31 -24.34
N GLU A 243 2.74 29.38 -24.61
CA GLU A 243 1.88 30.05 -23.61
C GLU A 243 0.41 29.54 -23.58
N PRO A 244 0.08 28.25 -23.33
CA PRO A 244 -1.29 27.88 -22.95
C PRO A 244 -1.60 28.31 -21.51
N LYS A 245 -2.89 28.25 -21.15
CA LYS A 245 -3.27 28.24 -19.74
C LYS A 245 -2.62 27.03 -19.05
N PRO A 246 -2.12 27.14 -17.80
CA PRO A 246 -1.42 26.06 -17.10
C PRO A 246 -2.17 24.72 -17.03
N ALA A 247 -3.51 24.71 -17.13
CA ALA A 247 -4.33 23.51 -17.13
C ALA A 247 -4.17 22.65 -18.39
N ASP A 248 -3.82 23.24 -19.53
CA ASP A 248 -3.78 22.57 -20.85
C ASP A 248 -2.41 21.95 -21.16
N LEU A 249 -1.39 22.24 -20.34
CA LEU A 249 -0.06 21.70 -20.48
C LEU A 249 -0.02 20.20 -20.14
N PRO A 250 0.80 19.39 -20.86
CA PRO A 250 1.14 18.05 -20.41
C PRO A 250 1.65 18.07 -18.97
N ASP A 251 1.34 17.03 -18.18
CA ASP A 251 1.74 16.97 -16.76
C ASP A 251 3.27 17.03 -16.60
N PHE A 252 4.04 16.40 -17.48
CA PHE A 252 5.51 16.51 -17.45
C PHE A 252 6.04 17.93 -17.68
N CYS A 253 5.26 18.86 -18.26
CA CYS A 253 5.66 20.27 -18.37
C CYS A 253 5.45 21.04 -17.07
N LYS A 254 4.61 20.54 -16.14
CA LYS A 254 4.21 21.23 -14.90
C LYS A 254 5.25 21.08 -13.78
N VAL A 255 6.53 21.30 -14.12
CA VAL A 255 7.69 21.08 -13.24
C VAL A 255 7.73 21.96 -11.99
N THR A 256 6.89 22.99 -11.91
CA THR A 256 6.75 23.89 -10.76
C THR A 256 5.63 23.54 -9.80
N THR A 257 4.79 22.56 -10.10
CA THR A 257 3.59 22.27 -9.27
C THR A 257 3.38 20.78 -9.00
N LEU A 258 3.82 19.90 -9.91
CA LEU A 258 3.67 18.46 -9.74
C LEU A 258 4.85 17.83 -8.96
N GLY A 259 4.74 16.52 -8.70
CA GLY A 259 5.67 15.78 -7.86
C GLY A 259 6.53 14.77 -8.61
N ARG A 260 7.15 13.86 -7.86
CA ARG A 260 8.02 12.80 -8.38
C ARG A 260 7.36 11.89 -9.43
N GLY A 261 6.07 11.62 -9.30
CA GLY A 261 5.30 10.78 -10.24
C GLY A 261 5.23 11.35 -11.67
N ASP A 262 5.43 12.65 -11.81
CA ASP A 262 5.41 13.34 -13.10
C ASP A 262 6.80 13.85 -13.47
N ILE A 263 7.49 14.50 -12.54
CA ILE A 263 8.77 15.18 -12.79
C ILE A 263 9.93 14.18 -12.83
N THR A 264 10.09 13.39 -11.77
CA THR A 264 11.21 12.45 -11.61
C THR A 264 11.04 11.23 -12.51
N GLU A 265 9.82 10.68 -12.58
CA GLU A 265 9.51 9.54 -13.46
C GLU A 265 9.70 9.88 -14.95
N THR A 266 9.44 11.12 -15.39
CA THR A 266 9.74 11.53 -16.77
C THR A 266 11.24 11.44 -17.06
N ALA A 267 12.10 11.96 -16.17
CA ALA A 267 13.55 11.86 -16.33
C ALA A 267 14.03 10.41 -16.33
N LYS A 268 13.60 9.60 -15.33
CA LYS A 268 13.90 8.17 -15.24
C LYS A 268 13.57 7.44 -16.55
N ASN A 269 12.33 7.59 -17.04
CA ASN A 269 11.89 6.88 -18.24
C ASN A 269 12.61 7.35 -19.52
N LEU A 270 12.93 8.64 -19.65
CA LEU A 270 13.74 9.15 -20.78
C LEU A 270 15.15 8.55 -20.78
N VAL A 271 15.85 8.57 -19.64
CA VAL A 271 17.22 8.04 -19.57
C VAL A 271 17.26 6.53 -19.76
N LEU A 272 16.28 5.80 -19.22
CA LEU A 272 16.16 4.36 -19.41
C LEU A 272 15.86 4.01 -20.87
N ALA A 273 14.92 4.69 -21.52
CA ALA A 273 14.59 4.45 -22.91
C ALA A 273 15.79 4.71 -23.83
N TYR A 274 16.53 5.81 -23.62
CA TYR A 274 17.77 6.06 -24.36
C TYR A 274 18.82 4.97 -24.10
N ARG A 275 19.08 4.62 -22.83
CA ARG A 275 20.10 3.62 -22.49
C ARG A 275 19.80 2.21 -23.02
N LEU A 276 18.52 1.86 -23.20
CA LEU A 276 18.11 0.58 -23.78
C LEU A 276 18.12 0.56 -25.32
N SER A 277 17.91 1.70 -25.98
CA SER A 277 17.73 1.76 -27.44
C SER A 277 18.89 2.42 -28.20
N ASN A 278 19.67 3.25 -27.52
CA ASN A 278 20.61 4.18 -28.12
C ASN A 278 19.98 5.08 -29.20
N ASP A 279 18.68 5.41 -29.06
CA ASP A 279 17.94 6.28 -29.98
C ASP A 279 18.12 7.76 -29.59
N ASP A 280 18.81 8.50 -30.45
CA ASP A 280 19.07 9.94 -30.29
C ASP A 280 17.81 10.80 -30.11
N THR A 281 16.65 10.32 -30.54
CA THR A 281 15.36 11.00 -30.32
C THR A 281 15.07 11.13 -28.82
N TYR A 282 15.32 10.06 -28.05
CA TYR A 282 15.15 10.09 -26.60
C TYR A 282 16.21 10.96 -25.94
N LEU A 283 17.45 10.94 -26.43
CA LEU A 283 18.52 11.83 -25.95
C LEU A 283 18.17 13.31 -26.16
N LYS A 284 17.67 13.67 -27.35
CA LYS A 284 17.21 15.03 -27.66
C LYS A 284 16.09 15.47 -26.73
N ALA A 285 15.10 14.60 -26.49
CA ALA A 285 14.02 14.89 -25.54
C ALA A 285 14.53 15.01 -24.09
N ALA A 286 15.49 14.19 -23.67
CA ALA A 286 16.14 14.29 -22.36
C ALA A 286 16.88 15.63 -22.19
N LYS A 287 17.61 16.08 -23.22
CA LYS A 287 18.28 17.40 -23.24
C LYS A 287 17.29 18.55 -23.23
N ALA A 288 16.18 18.45 -23.96
CA ALA A 288 15.10 19.44 -23.92
C ALA A 288 14.42 19.50 -22.55
N TYR A 289 14.20 18.34 -21.91
CA TYR A 289 13.66 18.27 -20.56
C TYR A 289 14.64 18.83 -19.51
N ALA A 290 15.94 18.58 -19.66
CA ALA A 290 16.98 19.21 -18.86
C ALA A 290 16.91 20.74 -18.96
N LYS A 291 16.77 21.29 -20.18
CA LYS A 291 16.56 22.74 -20.39
C LYS A 291 15.32 23.26 -19.69
N LEU A 292 14.21 22.53 -19.74
CA LEU A 292 12.98 22.91 -19.03
C LEU A 292 13.23 23.02 -17.52
N LEU A 293 13.87 22.02 -16.92
CA LEU A 293 14.19 22.01 -15.49
C LEU A 293 15.15 23.15 -15.11
N ILE A 294 16.20 23.37 -15.90
CA ILE A 294 17.16 24.47 -15.73
C ILE A 294 16.48 25.84 -15.90
N SER A 295 15.48 25.96 -16.78
CA SER A 295 14.84 27.25 -17.05
C SER A 295 13.97 27.77 -15.90
N VAL A 296 13.63 26.93 -14.91
CA VAL A 296 12.77 27.33 -13.79
C VAL A 296 13.34 28.56 -13.06
N ARG A 297 14.66 28.64 -12.87
CA ARG A 297 15.33 29.83 -12.29
C ARG A 297 15.17 31.10 -13.12
N ASN A 298 14.97 31.00 -14.43
CA ASN A 298 14.93 32.15 -15.35
C ASN A 298 13.51 32.69 -15.55
N THR A 299 12.49 32.00 -15.03
CA THR A 299 11.08 32.47 -15.07
C THR A 299 10.75 33.44 -13.92
N SER A 300 11.74 33.80 -13.11
CA SER A 300 11.64 34.74 -12.00
C SER A 300 12.02 36.16 -12.42
N SER A 301 11.28 36.76 -13.34
CA SER A 301 11.16 38.20 -13.40
C SER A 301 9.69 38.57 -13.56
N ASP A 302 9.24 39.43 -12.64
CA ASP A 302 8.22 40.46 -12.80
C ASP A 302 7.12 40.39 -11.74
N ALA A 303 7.09 41.43 -10.90
CA ALA A 303 5.95 42.15 -10.30
C ALA A 303 4.60 41.44 -10.01
N GLY A 304 4.57 40.11 -9.82
CA GLY A 304 3.34 39.34 -9.61
C GLY A 304 3.50 37.94 -9.00
N GLY A 305 4.69 37.55 -8.52
CA GLY A 305 4.86 36.39 -7.63
C GLY A 305 4.44 35.02 -8.19
N ARG A 306 5.02 34.60 -9.32
CA ARG A 306 4.82 33.24 -9.85
C ARG A 306 5.53 32.20 -8.97
N TYR A 307 4.82 31.10 -8.69
CA TYR A 307 5.12 30.09 -7.68
C TYR A 307 6.10 29.03 -8.21
N ILE A 308 7.25 28.87 -7.54
CA ILE A 308 8.30 27.88 -7.87
C ILE A 308 8.06 26.48 -7.28
N GLY A 309 6.89 26.20 -6.70
CA GLY A 309 6.54 24.87 -6.21
C GLY A 309 7.09 24.53 -4.82
N GLY A 310 6.32 23.84 -3.96
CA GLY A 310 6.71 23.37 -2.61
C GLY A 310 7.92 22.44 -2.60
N GLU A 311 8.37 22.06 -1.40
CA GLU A 311 9.38 21.02 -1.15
C GLU A 311 9.18 19.79 -2.04
N TRP A 312 7.91 19.42 -2.26
CA TRP A 312 7.51 18.26 -3.05
C TRP A 312 7.99 18.34 -4.49
N SER A 313 7.71 19.45 -5.17
CA SER A 313 8.12 19.69 -6.56
C SER A 313 9.61 20.01 -6.67
N MET A 314 10.18 20.74 -5.69
CA MET A 314 11.60 21.08 -5.66
C MET A 314 12.46 19.82 -5.57
N ALA A 315 12.14 18.92 -4.63
CA ALA A 315 12.83 17.64 -4.47
C ALA A 315 12.70 16.76 -5.72
N ALA A 316 11.53 16.76 -6.36
CA ALA A 316 11.30 16.01 -7.59
C ALA A 316 12.15 16.53 -8.77
N ARG A 317 12.31 17.86 -8.88
CA ARG A 317 13.23 18.49 -9.86
C ARG A 317 14.68 18.13 -9.57
N VAL A 318 15.12 18.21 -8.32
CA VAL A 318 16.49 17.84 -7.92
C VAL A 318 16.79 16.38 -8.28
N ALA A 319 15.86 15.46 -7.99
CA ALA A 319 16.00 14.06 -8.37
C ALA A 319 16.04 13.86 -9.90
N ALA A 320 15.15 14.54 -10.64
CA ALA A 320 15.09 14.45 -12.09
C ALA A 320 16.40 14.91 -12.75
N MET A 321 16.94 16.04 -12.29
CA MET A 321 18.26 16.53 -12.73
C MET A 321 19.38 15.57 -12.35
N GLY A 322 19.32 14.96 -11.16
CA GLY A 322 20.26 13.93 -10.72
C GLY A 322 20.30 12.71 -11.66
N TYR A 323 19.13 12.19 -12.07
CA TYR A 323 19.06 11.09 -13.05
C TYR A 323 19.58 11.52 -14.43
N LEU A 324 19.23 12.70 -14.93
CA LEU A 324 19.73 13.21 -16.20
C LEU A 324 21.26 13.37 -16.18
N TYR A 325 21.82 13.90 -15.08
CA TYR A 325 23.25 14.06 -14.88
C TYR A 325 23.96 12.70 -14.81
N ASP A 326 23.50 11.79 -13.94
CA ASP A 326 24.19 10.53 -13.65
C ASP A 326 24.06 9.53 -14.81
N TRP A 327 22.85 9.37 -15.34
CA TRP A 327 22.61 8.38 -16.38
C TRP A 327 23.06 8.82 -17.74
N LEU A 328 23.20 10.12 -18.03
CA LEU A 328 23.69 10.66 -19.30
C LEU A 328 25.00 11.42 -19.12
N PHE A 329 25.83 11.00 -18.16
CA PHE A 329 27.02 11.72 -17.72
C PHE A 329 27.95 12.14 -18.87
N ASP A 330 28.21 11.22 -19.81
CA ASP A 330 29.04 11.48 -20.98
C ASP A 330 28.31 12.35 -22.02
N GLU A 331 27.04 12.06 -22.29
CA GLU A 331 26.24 12.78 -23.29
C GLU A 331 25.85 14.21 -22.88
N MET A 332 25.90 14.51 -21.58
CA MET A 332 25.63 15.84 -21.02
C MET A 332 26.89 16.71 -20.92
N ASN A 333 28.07 16.20 -21.30
CA ASN A 333 29.32 16.97 -21.35
C ASN A 333 29.43 17.86 -22.61
N GLU A 334 28.31 18.24 -23.22
CA GLU A 334 28.25 19.17 -24.34
C GLU A 334 27.70 20.54 -23.89
N PRO A 335 28.12 21.66 -24.50
CA PRO A 335 27.58 22.99 -24.21
C PRO A 335 26.07 23.10 -24.50
N ILE A 336 25.30 23.73 -23.59
CA ILE A 336 23.87 24.04 -23.84
C ILE A 336 23.71 25.02 -25.00
N ILE A 337 24.61 26.00 -25.04
CA ILE A 337 24.79 27.01 -26.09
C ILE A 337 26.28 27.10 -26.41
N SER A 338 26.64 27.47 -27.64
CA SER A 338 28.04 27.59 -28.06
C SER A 338 28.83 28.54 -27.15
N GLY A 339 29.92 28.05 -26.56
CA GLY A 339 30.78 28.82 -25.64
C GLY A 339 30.23 28.99 -24.22
N GLY A 340 29.07 28.41 -23.89
CA GLY A 340 28.50 28.37 -22.55
C GLY A 340 28.89 27.13 -21.75
N LYS A 341 28.32 27.01 -20.55
CA LYS A 341 28.43 25.80 -19.72
C LYS A 341 27.81 24.58 -20.41
N THR A 342 28.34 23.42 -20.08
CA THR A 342 27.78 22.12 -20.48
C THR A 342 26.45 21.85 -19.80
N TYR A 343 25.63 20.94 -20.35
CA TYR A 343 24.43 20.47 -19.64
C TYR A 343 24.80 19.91 -18.27
N ARG A 344 25.93 19.20 -18.15
CA ARG A 344 26.42 18.64 -16.89
C ARG A 344 26.67 19.72 -15.83
N GLU A 345 27.39 20.78 -16.19
CA GLU A 345 27.67 21.90 -15.29
C GLU A 345 26.40 22.69 -14.91
N GLU A 346 25.46 22.87 -15.85
CA GLU A 346 24.20 23.56 -15.59
C GLU A 346 23.24 22.75 -14.74
N LEU A 347 23.15 21.42 -14.96
CA LEU A 347 22.37 20.52 -14.12
C LEU A 347 22.91 20.50 -12.69
N ALA A 348 24.24 20.37 -12.52
CA ALA A 348 24.85 20.42 -11.19
C ALA A 348 24.63 21.77 -10.51
N GLY A 349 24.81 22.87 -11.24
CA GLY A 349 24.51 24.22 -10.77
C GLY A 349 23.05 24.38 -10.32
N GLU A 350 22.10 23.92 -11.14
CA GLU A 350 20.67 24.05 -10.84
C GLU A 350 20.21 23.15 -9.70
N ILE A 351 20.81 21.95 -9.53
CA ILE A 351 20.62 21.11 -8.34
C ILE A 351 21.00 21.92 -7.09
N ILE A 352 22.19 22.53 -7.11
CA ILE A 352 22.69 23.33 -5.99
C ILE A 352 21.78 24.53 -5.73
N GLU A 353 21.40 25.29 -6.76
CA GLU A 353 20.54 26.48 -6.64
C GLU A 353 19.12 26.13 -6.18
N THR A 354 18.54 25.03 -6.65
CA THR A 354 17.22 24.57 -6.19
C THR A 354 17.25 24.25 -4.69
N ILE A 355 18.34 23.64 -4.18
CA ILE A 355 18.51 23.36 -2.75
C ILE A 355 18.78 24.64 -1.95
N ARG A 356 19.52 25.60 -2.52
CA ARG A 356 19.78 26.93 -1.91
C ARG A 356 18.52 27.78 -1.78
N THR A 357 17.56 27.57 -2.67
CA THR A 357 16.37 28.44 -2.78
C THR A 357 15.53 28.39 -1.51
N ILE A 358 15.41 29.55 -0.87
CA ILE A 358 14.54 29.78 0.29
C ILE A 358 13.30 30.51 -0.22
N LYS A 359 12.12 30.02 0.11
CA LYS A 359 10.89 30.73 -0.24
C LYS A 359 10.56 31.79 0.79
N PRO A 360 10.25 33.04 0.38
CA PRO A 360 9.59 33.97 1.30
C PRO A 360 8.18 33.45 1.63
N PRO A 361 7.71 33.60 2.88
CA PRO A 361 6.34 33.27 3.23
C PRO A 361 5.37 34.11 2.38
N ARG A 362 4.31 33.49 1.85
CA ARG A 362 3.21 34.24 1.23
C ARG A 362 2.48 35.02 2.32
N ASN A 363 2.24 36.32 2.08
CA ASN A 363 1.48 37.18 2.98
C ASN A 363 0.12 36.53 3.32
N GLY A 364 -0.07 36.11 4.57
CA GLY A 364 -1.34 35.62 5.11
C GLY A 364 -1.63 34.13 4.99
N GLU A 365 -0.75 33.32 4.39
CA GLU A 365 -0.88 31.85 4.39
C GLU A 365 0.04 31.24 5.45
N ASN A 366 -0.54 30.64 6.50
CA ASN A 366 0.20 29.71 7.37
C ASN A 366 0.95 28.71 6.48
N PHE A 367 2.21 28.38 6.80
CA PHE A 367 3.13 27.47 6.08
C PHE A 367 2.44 26.17 5.58
N LYS A 368 1.65 26.24 4.50
CA LYS A 368 0.93 25.08 3.96
C LYS A 368 1.85 24.18 3.15
N GLU A 369 2.97 24.71 2.67
CA GLU A 369 4.01 23.95 1.98
C GLU A 369 5.39 24.48 2.38
N PRO A 370 6.16 23.73 3.18
CA PRO A 370 7.53 24.12 3.50
C PRO A 370 8.37 24.20 2.22
N ASP A 371 9.46 24.98 2.26
CA ASP A 371 10.48 24.85 1.22
C ASP A 371 11.34 23.60 1.44
N LEU A 372 12.16 23.28 0.45
CA LEU A 372 13.02 22.11 0.49
C LEU A 372 14.01 22.15 1.67
N ARG A 373 14.52 23.35 2.02
CA ARG A 373 15.43 23.55 3.15
C ARG A 373 14.76 23.19 4.47
N ILE A 374 13.58 23.74 4.76
CA ILE A 374 12.86 23.48 6.02
C ILE A 374 12.57 21.98 6.19
N SER A 375 12.26 21.29 5.08
CA SER A 375 11.97 19.87 5.09
C SER A 375 13.18 18.97 5.44
N ILE A 376 14.39 19.52 5.39
CA ILE A 376 15.66 18.83 5.69
C ILE A 376 16.27 19.38 6.98
N CYS A 377 16.48 20.68 7.06
CA CYS A 377 17.15 21.34 8.19
C CYS A 377 16.22 21.65 9.38
N GLY A 378 14.90 21.49 9.21
CA GLY A 378 13.94 22.07 10.13
C GLY A 378 13.91 23.61 10.06
N GLU A 379 13.04 24.22 10.84
CA GLU A 379 12.99 25.68 10.94
C GLU A 379 14.14 26.18 11.83
N ILE A 380 15.12 26.86 11.24
CA ILE A 380 16.35 27.29 11.95
C ILE A 380 16.09 28.58 12.73
N ARG A 381 16.27 28.54 14.05
CA ARG A 381 16.13 29.74 14.90
C ARG A 381 17.37 30.62 14.78
N ASN A 382 17.15 31.94 14.61
CA ASN A 382 18.12 33.05 14.63
C ASN A 382 18.59 33.60 13.27
N ASN A 383 18.13 33.07 12.12
CA ASN A 383 18.59 33.52 10.80
C ASN A 383 20.12 33.68 10.74
N ASP A 384 20.88 32.80 11.42
CA ASP A 384 22.33 32.87 11.39
C ASP A 384 22.77 32.71 9.93
N PRO A 385 23.33 33.77 9.30
CA PRO A 385 23.64 33.74 7.89
C PRO A 385 24.78 32.75 7.57
N SER A 386 25.50 32.25 8.58
CA SER A 386 26.49 31.19 8.41
C SER A 386 25.85 29.81 8.20
N ILE A 387 24.58 29.63 8.59
CA ILE A 387 23.82 28.40 8.39
C ILE A 387 23.11 28.47 7.03
N THR A 388 23.58 27.64 6.11
CA THR A 388 23.06 27.43 4.77
C THR A 388 22.36 26.06 4.70
N PRO A 389 21.56 25.80 3.65
CA PRO A 389 21.02 24.46 3.41
C PRO A 389 22.09 23.36 3.34
N PHE A 390 23.35 23.71 3.01
CA PHE A 390 24.44 22.76 2.80
C PHE A 390 25.30 22.47 4.05
N ASN A 391 25.14 23.22 5.15
CA ASN A 391 25.89 23.05 6.41
C ASN A 391 25.00 23.20 7.66
N CYS A 392 23.70 22.97 7.51
CA CYS A 392 22.75 23.03 8.62
C CYS A 392 22.83 21.83 9.56
N ASP A 393 23.65 20.82 9.24
CA ASP A 393 23.85 19.61 10.02
C ASP A 393 24.16 19.94 11.47
N THR A 394 25.12 20.83 11.73
CA THR A 394 25.52 21.27 13.08
C THR A 394 24.41 21.85 13.95
N SER A 395 23.30 22.29 13.35
CA SER A 395 22.16 22.90 14.05
C SER A 395 21.01 21.93 14.29
N VAL A 396 20.92 20.84 13.53
CA VAL A 396 19.77 19.93 13.52
C VAL A 396 19.80 18.99 14.72
N SER A 397 18.62 18.79 15.32
CA SER A 397 18.34 17.74 16.30
C SER A 397 17.55 16.60 15.67
N PHE A 398 17.84 15.38 16.11
CA PHE A 398 17.12 14.16 15.74
C PHE A 398 16.00 13.82 16.73
N GLU A 399 15.80 14.67 17.73
CA GLU A 399 14.77 14.57 18.75
C GLU A 399 13.82 15.77 18.67
N ARG A 400 12.66 15.68 19.34
CA ARG A 400 11.74 16.82 19.44
C ARG A 400 12.39 17.93 20.26
N THR A 401 12.23 19.17 19.80
CA THR A 401 12.60 20.38 20.55
C THR A 401 11.32 21.09 21.05
N PRO A 402 11.36 21.89 22.13
CA PRO A 402 10.16 22.51 22.72
C PRO A 402 9.28 23.31 21.76
N ASN A 403 9.84 23.83 20.67
CA ASN A 403 9.13 24.60 19.65
C ASN A 403 9.21 23.97 18.24
N ASN A 404 9.70 22.73 18.13
CA ASN A 404 10.02 22.06 16.86
C ASN A 404 11.00 22.82 15.95
N TYR A 405 11.76 23.80 16.48
CA TYR A 405 12.86 24.44 15.77
C TYR A 405 14.08 23.52 15.67
N ASN A 406 14.83 23.68 14.58
CA ASN A 406 16.04 22.94 14.25
C ASN A 406 15.85 21.40 14.29
N THR A 407 14.67 20.89 13.97
CA THR A 407 14.41 19.44 13.96
C THR A 407 13.34 19.11 12.93
N ILE A 408 13.43 17.90 12.39
CA ILE A 408 12.35 17.29 11.60
C ILE A 408 11.88 15.97 12.21
N ALA A 409 12.26 15.67 13.46
CA ALA A 409 12.02 14.38 14.09
C ALA A 409 10.53 13.99 14.17
N TYR A 410 9.66 14.98 14.26
CA TYR A 410 8.20 14.83 14.27
C TYR A 410 7.64 14.32 12.92
N SER A 411 8.41 14.43 11.84
CA SER A 411 7.96 14.10 10.49
C SER A 411 8.36 12.69 10.02
N TYR A 412 9.15 11.94 10.79
CA TYR A 412 9.68 10.64 10.34
C TYR A 412 8.61 9.56 10.13
N LEU A 413 7.43 9.75 10.70
CA LEU A 413 6.26 8.90 10.45
C LEU A 413 5.46 9.35 9.22
N GLY A 414 5.80 10.45 8.55
CA GLY A 414 5.07 11.02 7.41
C GLY A 414 5.81 10.94 6.05
N GLY A 415 5.12 11.31 4.96
CA GLY A 415 5.62 11.12 3.59
C GLY A 415 6.33 12.33 2.94
N HIS A 416 6.04 13.56 3.36
CA HIS A 416 6.57 14.78 2.72
C HIS A 416 8.08 14.92 2.89
N ASN A 417 8.56 14.96 4.14
CA ASN A 417 10.00 15.01 4.45
C ASN A 417 10.75 13.82 3.87
N ALA A 418 10.11 12.65 3.84
CA ALA A 418 10.69 11.46 3.25
C ALA A 418 10.94 11.62 1.73
N SER A 419 10.04 12.32 1.03
CA SER A 419 10.21 12.68 -0.38
C SER A 419 11.26 13.79 -0.57
N ALA A 420 11.28 14.80 0.30
CA ALA A 420 12.27 15.88 0.29
C ALA A 420 13.70 15.36 0.49
N ILE A 421 13.88 14.47 1.47
CA ILE A 421 15.16 13.81 1.78
C ILE A 421 15.61 12.98 0.58
N MET A 422 14.74 12.12 0.05
CA MET A 422 15.06 11.23 -1.07
C MET A 422 15.42 12.03 -2.34
N GLY A 423 14.63 13.05 -2.68
CA GLY A 423 14.86 13.82 -3.90
C GLY A 423 16.16 14.60 -3.85
N THR A 424 16.43 15.26 -2.73
CA THR A 424 17.69 15.98 -2.50
C THR A 424 18.89 15.03 -2.51
N MET A 425 18.80 13.92 -1.78
CA MET A 425 19.83 12.88 -1.72
C MET A 425 20.18 12.36 -3.12
N THR A 426 19.17 12.11 -3.97
CA THR A 426 19.36 11.64 -5.35
C THR A 426 20.21 12.62 -6.16
N GLY A 427 19.90 13.92 -6.10
CA GLY A 427 20.67 14.95 -6.81
C GLY A 427 22.09 15.11 -6.26
N LEU A 428 22.27 15.08 -4.94
CA LEU A 428 23.60 15.22 -4.31
C LEU A 428 24.50 14.02 -4.59
N LEU A 429 23.96 12.79 -4.59
CA LEU A 429 24.71 11.58 -4.95
C LEU A 429 25.21 11.62 -6.40
N ALA A 430 24.47 12.27 -7.31
CA ALA A 430 24.85 12.43 -8.71
C ALA A 430 26.12 13.28 -8.85
N ILE A 431 26.18 14.40 -8.13
CA ILE A 431 27.21 15.44 -8.28
C ILE A 431 28.36 15.35 -7.26
N GLU A 432 28.35 14.35 -6.38
CA GLU A 432 29.28 14.26 -5.24
C GLU A 432 30.74 14.30 -5.67
N ASN A 433 31.11 13.61 -6.74
CA ASN A 433 32.51 13.55 -7.19
C ASN A 433 33.07 14.89 -7.64
N GLU A 434 32.25 15.74 -8.26
CA GLU A 434 32.66 17.04 -8.80
C GLU A 434 32.46 18.19 -7.79
N HIS A 435 31.63 17.98 -6.76
CA HIS A 435 31.24 19.03 -5.78
C HIS A 435 31.35 18.59 -4.30
N ARG A 436 32.20 17.58 -4.01
CA ARG A 436 32.33 16.92 -2.69
C ARG A 436 32.33 17.88 -1.50
N ASP A 437 33.21 18.87 -1.52
CA ASP A 437 33.42 19.77 -0.36
C ASP A 437 32.16 20.55 0.01
N LEU A 438 31.33 20.88 -0.98
CA LEU A 438 30.07 21.57 -0.77
C LEU A 438 28.96 20.61 -0.30
N VAL A 439 28.85 19.44 -0.92
CA VAL A 439 27.67 18.58 -0.76
C VAL A 439 27.80 17.57 0.39
N LYS A 440 29.02 17.20 0.78
CA LYS A 440 29.29 16.16 1.77
C LYS A 440 28.56 16.37 3.11
N PRO A 441 28.53 17.58 3.74
CA PRO A 441 27.87 17.75 5.03
C PRO A 441 26.36 17.49 4.95
N LEU A 442 25.68 18.07 3.95
CA LEU A 442 24.25 17.83 3.73
C LEU A 442 23.95 16.37 3.38
N LEU A 443 24.80 15.73 2.56
CA LEU A 443 24.62 14.32 2.22
C LEU A 443 24.76 13.39 3.45
N GLY A 444 25.69 13.69 4.36
CA GLY A 444 25.81 13.01 5.65
C GLY A 444 24.57 13.20 6.54
N LEU A 445 24.05 14.42 6.61
CA LEU A 445 22.80 14.71 7.34
C LEU A 445 21.61 13.93 6.76
N LEU A 446 21.46 13.88 5.43
CA LEU A 446 20.39 13.14 4.76
C LEU A 446 20.49 11.63 5.03
N TYR A 447 21.69 11.08 5.03
CA TYR A 447 21.94 9.69 5.42
C TYR A 447 21.48 9.42 6.86
N GLU A 448 21.80 10.32 7.79
CA GLU A 448 21.39 10.18 9.19
C GLU A 448 19.88 10.36 9.38
N HIS A 449 19.22 11.27 8.67
CA HIS A 449 17.76 11.37 8.66
C HIS A 449 17.10 10.10 8.16
N PHE A 450 17.66 9.49 7.13
CA PHE A 450 17.19 8.20 6.65
C PHE A 450 17.43 7.10 7.68
N ARG A 451 18.65 6.97 8.22
CA ARG A 451 19.04 5.90 9.15
C ARG A 451 18.33 5.99 10.51
N ARG A 452 18.45 7.13 11.19
CA ARG A 452 17.93 7.35 12.56
C ARG A 452 16.46 7.71 12.59
N GLY A 453 15.94 8.25 11.50
CA GLY A 453 14.57 8.70 11.36
C GLY A 453 13.72 7.71 10.57
N LEU A 454 13.69 7.88 9.25
CA LEU A 454 12.74 7.19 8.36
C LEU A 454 12.84 5.66 8.42
N PHE A 455 14.07 5.13 8.37
CA PHE A 455 14.33 3.69 8.42
C PHE A 455 13.99 3.12 9.80
N ALA A 456 14.43 3.76 10.88
CA ALA A 456 14.13 3.34 12.25
C ALA A 456 12.63 3.40 12.57
N ALA A 457 11.94 4.46 12.12
CA ALA A 457 10.50 4.58 12.23
C ALA A 457 9.80 3.45 11.46
N ARG A 458 10.27 3.14 10.24
CA ARG A 458 9.70 2.05 9.45
C ARG A 458 9.96 0.68 10.06
N GLU A 459 11.15 0.45 10.61
CA GLU A 459 11.50 -0.78 11.32
C GLU A 459 10.59 -1.01 12.52
N TYR A 460 10.33 0.03 13.33
CA TYR A 460 9.42 -0.07 14.46
C TYR A 460 7.98 -0.35 14.02
N VAL A 461 7.44 0.44 13.07
CA VAL A 461 6.05 0.32 12.63
C VAL A 461 5.80 -1.01 11.90
N SER A 462 6.71 -1.39 11.00
CA SER A 462 6.55 -2.51 10.07
C SER A 462 7.36 -3.74 10.47
N VAL A 463 7.70 -3.92 11.75
CA VAL A 463 8.52 -5.03 12.28
C VAL A 463 8.10 -6.43 11.76
N ASP A 464 6.82 -6.61 11.46
CA ASP A 464 6.21 -7.81 10.88
C ASP A 464 5.42 -7.58 9.58
N GLY A 465 5.55 -6.38 9.01
CA GLY A 465 5.05 -6.00 7.68
C GLY A 465 3.98 -4.91 7.67
N GLY A 466 3.24 -4.73 8.77
CA GLY A 466 2.08 -3.82 8.83
C GLY A 466 2.41 -2.34 8.72
N HIS A 467 1.38 -1.50 8.60
CA HIS A 467 1.53 -0.05 8.62
C HIS A 467 0.33 0.65 9.27
N HIS A 468 0.60 1.67 10.09
CA HIS A 468 -0.43 2.36 10.88
C HIS A 468 -1.42 3.19 10.02
N MET A 469 -1.01 3.65 8.83
CA MET A 469 -1.86 4.42 7.90
C MET A 469 -2.73 3.56 6.96
N GLY A 470 -2.94 2.28 7.27
CA GLY A 470 -3.72 1.39 6.41
C GLY A 470 -3.03 1.04 5.09
N TYR A 471 -3.77 0.81 4.01
CA TYR A 471 -3.23 0.17 2.79
C TYR A 471 -2.70 1.15 1.75
N ALA A 472 -3.48 2.16 1.36
CA ALA A 472 -3.15 3.03 0.24
C ALA A 472 -1.88 3.86 0.51
N TYR A 473 -1.83 4.59 1.62
CA TYR A 473 -0.62 5.34 2.00
C TYR A 473 0.53 4.44 2.48
N ALA A 474 0.27 3.20 2.90
CA ALA A 474 1.37 2.25 3.11
C ALA A 474 2.02 1.82 1.80
N ALA A 475 1.25 1.66 0.72
CA ALA A 475 1.76 1.36 -0.61
C ALA A 475 2.59 2.52 -1.17
N ALA A 476 2.11 3.76 -1.01
CA ALA A 476 2.89 4.95 -1.36
C ALA A 476 4.20 5.06 -0.55
N ASN A 477 4.20 4.65 0.73
CA ASN A 477 5.40 4.57 1.56
C ASN A 477 6.26 3.31 1.29
N ALA A 478 5.77 2.36 0.48
CA ALA A 478 6.50 1.15 0.13
C ALA A 478 7.65 1.40 -0.88
N GLU A 479 7.83 2.65 -1.32
CA GLU A 479 9.06 3.17 -1.96
C GLU A 479 10.32 2.96 -1.12
N ILE A 480 10.20 2.64 0.17
CA ILE A 480 11.35 2.38 1.03
C ILE A 480 12.34 1.37 0.43
N GLY A 481 11.85 0.39 -0.35
CA GLY A 481 12.71 -0.55 -1.08
C GLY A 481 13.59 0.12 -2.13
N GLU A 482 13.02 1.00 -2.96
CA GLU A 482 13.76 1.79 -3.96
C GLU A 482 14.73 2.77 -3.29
N ARG A 483 14.35 3.38 -2.15
CA ARG A 483 15.22 4.27 -1.37
C ARG A 483 16.45 3.54 -0.83
N ILE A 484 16.26 2.31 -0.32
CA ILE A 484 17.36 1.44 0.11
C ILE A 484 18.22 1.03 -1.08
N ALA A 485 17.60 0.68 -2.22
CA ALA A 485 18.32 0.33 -3.43
C ALA A 485 19.20 1.48 -3.94
N LEU A 486 18.72 2.73 -3.86
CA LEU A 486 19.50 3.90 -4.25
C LEU A 486 20.77 4.05 -3.41
N TRP A 487 20.66 3.97 -2.07
CA TRP A 487 21.84 4.00 -1.19
C TRP A 487 22.83 2.88 -1.51
N ARG A 488 22.34 1.65 -1.67
CA ARG A 488 23.19 0.47 -1.96
C ARG A 488 23.89 0.55 -3.32
N LYS A 489 23.27 1.19 -4.31
CA LYS A 489 23.83 1.33 -5.66
C LYS A 489 24.79 2.51 -5.78
N ALA A 490 24.51 3.62 -5.10
CA ALA A 490 25.34 4.81 -5.17
C ALA A 490 26.63 4.70 -4.34
N LEU A 491 26.60 3.96 -3.22
CA LEU A 491 27.78 3.74 -2.37
C LEU A 491 28.60 2.52 -2.80
N GLU A 492 29.89 2.56 -2.51
CA GLU A 492 30.69 1.33 -2.44
C GLU A 492 30.13 0.42 -1.36
N GLU A 493 30.23 -0.90 -1.55
CA GLU A 493 29.71 -1.83 -0.55
C GLU A 493 30.63 -1.84 0.67
N PRO A 494 30.13 -1.52 1.88
CA PRO A 494 30.95 -1.56 3.09
C PRO A 494 31.45 -2.97 3.38
N VAL A 495 32.60 -3.08 4.04
CA VAL A 495 33.15 -4.37 4.52
C VAL A 495 32.18 -5.10 5.45
N SER A 496 31.34 -4.37 6.19
CA SER A 496 30.30 -4.93 7.06
C SER A 496 29.09 -5.52 6.32
N GLY A 497 29.06 -5.46 4.99
CA GLY A 497 27.93 -5.85 4.17
C GLY A 497 27.01 -4.68 3.82
N PRO A 498 25.89 -4.95 3.11
CA PRO A 498 25.05 -3.91 2.53
C PRO A 498 24.37 -3.05 3.61
N VAL A 499 24.38 -1.74 3.40
CA VAL A 499 23.67 -0.78 4.26
C VAL A 499 22.17 -1.08 4.30
N PHE A 500 21.54 -0.78 5.44
CA PHE A 500 20.10 -0.92 5.65
C PHE A 500 19.58 -2.35 5.41
N ALA A 501 20.32 -3.39 5.81
CA ALA A 501 19.80 -4.75 5.84
C ALA A 501 18.94 -4.96 7.10
N ALA A 502 17.70 -5.43 6.95
CA ALA A 502 16.82 -5.74 8.08
C ALA A 502 15.69 -6.72 7.71
N ASP A 503 15.35 -7.62 8.63
CA ASP A 503 14.38 -8.71 8.45
C ASP A 503 12.94 -8.24 8.20
N TRP A 504 12.58 -7.02 8.60
CA TRP A 504 11.23 -6.50 8.40
C TRP A 504 10.91 -6.24 6.93
N GLN A 505 11.92 -6.04 6.09
CA GLN A 505 11.74 -5.66 4.67
C GLN A 505 11.09 -6.78 3.86
N SER A 506 11.43 -8.05 4.12
CA SER A 506 10.81 -9.19 3.45
C SER A 506 9.34 -9.41 3.86
N LYS A 507 8.92 -8.78 4.97
CA LYS A 507 7.57 -8.95 5.53
C LYS A 507 6.58 -7.92 5.00
N LEU A 508 7.02 -6.89 4.27
CA LEU A 508 6.20 -5.76 3.83
C LEU A 508 5.01 -6.13 2.93
N ILE A 509 5.07 -7.27 2.25
CA ILE A 509 3.99 -7.72 1.35
C ILE A 509 2.88 -8.48 2.08
N TYR A 510 3.13 -8.95 3.30
CA TYR A 510 2.22 -9.85 4.00
C TYR A 510 0.88 -9.23 4.39
N PRO A 511 0.77 -7.94 4.80
CA PRO A 511 -0.55 -7.34 5.03
C PRO A 511 -1.44 -7.42 3.80
N TYR A 512 -0.88 -7.18 2.62
CA TYR A 512 -1.61 -7.22 1.35
C TYR A 512 -1.99 -8.65 0.93
N LEU A 513 -1.09 -9.63 1.13
CA LEU A 513 -1.42 -11.05 0.95
C LEU A 513 -2.66 -11.44 1.77
N TYR A 514 -2.66 -11.10 3.05
CA TYR A 514 -3.71 -11.48 3.98
C TYR A 514 -5.01 -10.68 3.81
N ALA A 515 -4.94 -9.42 3.38
CA ALA A 515 -6.10 -8.53 3.29
C ALA A 515 -6.85 -8.62 1.96
N MET A 516 -6.27 -9.26 0.94
CA MET A 516 -6.81 -9.24 -0.43
C MET A 516 -8.25 -9.76 -0.51
N ARG A 517 -9.16 -8.93 -1.02
CA ARG A 517 -10.57 -9.25 -1.21
C ARG A 517 -10.82 -10.03 -2.51
N HIS A 518 -12.06 -10.47 -2.71
CA HIS A 518 -12.51 -11.21 -3.89
C HIS A 518 -12.25 -10.51 -5.24
N ASP A 519 -12.22 -9.18 -5.24
CA ASP A 519 -12.02 -8.30 -6.39
C ASP A 519 -10.57 -7.80 -6.50
N ASN A 520 -9.63 -8.41 -5.76
CA ASN A 520 -8.24 -7.99 -5.63
C ASN A 520 -8.04 -6.57 -5.06
N SER A 521 -9.05 -6.00 -4.41
CA SER A 521 -8.95 -4.79 -3.60
C SER A 521 -8.53 -5.10 -2.16
N PHE A 522 -8.40 -4.05 -1.34
CA PHE A 522 -8.04 -4.13 0.08
C PHE A 522 -9.08 -3.41 0.94
N PRO A 523 -9.16 -3.69 2.25
CA PRO A 523 -9.93 -2.89 3.18
C PRO A 523 -9.62 -1.40 3.10
N ALA A 524 -10.64 -0.55 3.21
CA ALA A 524 -10.51 0.90 3.16
C ALA A 524 -10.03 1.53 4.49
N SER A 525 -9.08 0.88 5.19
CA SER A 525 -8.54 1.39 6.46
C SER A 525 -7.58 2.56 6.23
N GLY A 526 -7.67 3.58 7.08
CA GLY A 526 -6.91 4.82 6.93
C GLY A 526 -7.41 5.66 5.74
N ASP A 527 -6.67 6.69 5.36
CA ASP A 527 -7.01 7.44 4.14
C ASP A 527 -6.83 6.54 2.92
N ASN A 528 -7.91 6.28 2.20
CA ASN A 528 -7.93 5.30 1.14
C ASN A 528 -8.23 5.94 -0.22
N TYR A 529 -7.24 5.90 -1.13
CA TYR A 529 -7.43 6.19 -2.54
C TYR A 529 -7.57 4.89 -3.34
N GLY A 530 -8.22 4.96 -4.50
CA GLY A 530 -8.37 3.79 -5.37
C GLY A 530 -7.02 3.29 -5.87
N PHE A 531 -6.63 2.09 -5.46
CA PHE A 531 -5.39 1.44 -5.88
C PHE A 531 -5.58 -0.07 -6.00
N THR A 532 -4.75 -0.71 -6.81
CA THR A 532 -4.88 -2.15 -7.10
C THR A 532 -3.61 -2.93 -6.78
N ALA A 533 -3.73 -4.24 -6.56
CA ALA A 533 -2.60 -5.12 -6.28
C ALA A 533 -1.36 -4.98 -7.23
N PRO A 534 -1.50 -4.68 -8.54
CA PRO A 534 -0.36 -4.46 -9.42
C PRO A 534 0.54 -3.28 -9.03
N GLU A 535 0.01 -2.30 -8.30
CA GLU A 535 0.80 -1.15 -7.82
C GLU A 535 1.80 -1.53 -6.72
N LEU A 536 1.70 -2.75 -6.18
CA LEU A 536 2.61 -3.32 -5.17
C LEU A 536 3.73 -4.18 -5.78
N SER A 537 3.92 -4.15 -7.11
CA SER A 537 4.90 -4.99 -7.81
C SER A 537 6.32 -4.86 -7.24
N THR A 538 6.81 -3.62 -7.11
CA THR A 538 8.13 -3.29 -6.58
C THR A 538 8.26 -3.71 -5.11
N THR A 539 7.20 -3.58 -4.31
CA THR A 539 7.20 -4.02 -2.91
C THR A 539 7.31 -5.54 -2.80
N ALA A 540 6.56 -6.27 -3.62
CA ALA A 540 6.62 -7.72 -3.66
C ALA A 540 7.99 -8.22 -4.12
N LEU A 541 8.56 -7.60 -5.16
CA LEU A 541 9.89 -7.96 -5.67
C LEU A 541 11.02 -7.59 -4.71
N HIS A 542 10.92 -6.43 -4.04
CA HIS A 542 11.85 -6.06 -2.97
C HIS A 542 11.84 -7.09 -1.85
N ALA A 543 10.64 -7.44 -1.37
CA ALA A 543 10.48 -8.44 -0.31
C ALA A 543 11.02 -9.81 -0.74
N ALA A 544 10.73 -10.24 -1.97
CA ALA A 544 11.23 -11.47 -2.54
C ALA A 544 12.76 -11.46 -2.61
N ASN A 545 13.38 -10.41 -3.15
CA ASN A 545 14.83 -10.35 -3.36
C ASN A 545 15.62 -10.24 -2.05
N VAL A 546 15.15 -9.42 -1.10
CA VAL A 546 15.83 -9.24 0.19
C VAL A 546 15.69 -10.47 1.07
N GLY A 547 14.52 -11.11 1.08
CA GLY A 547 14.25 -12.27 1.95
C GLY A 547 14.42 -13.63 1.31
N GLN A 548 14.67 -13.71 -0.01
CA GLN A 548 14.45 -14.92 -0.81
C GLN A 548 13.04 -15.50 -0.57
N ASP A 549 12.03 -14.63 -0.41
CA ASP A 549 10.69 -15.01 0.04
C ASP A 549 9.84 -15.52 -1.14
N PRO A 550 9.48 -16.82 -1.16
CA PRO A 550 8.76 -17.42 -2.26
C PRO A 550 7.26 -17.04 -2.27
N PHE A 551 6.69 -16.58 -1.15
CA PHE A 551 5.31 -16.08 -1.08
C PHE A 551 5.20 -14.66 -1.63
N ALA A 552 6.21 -13.82 -1.40
CA ALA A 552 6.32 -12.51 -2.02
C ALA A 552 6.41 -12.64 -3.56
N MET A 553 7.17 -13.61 -4.04
CA MET A 553 7.23 -13.92 -5.47
C MET A 553 5.91 -14.48 -6.01
N ALA A 554 5.22 -15.34 -5.24
CA ALA A 554 3.88 -15.82 -5.60
C ALA A 554 2.86 -14.67 -5.72
N PHE A 555 2.91 -13.68 -4.82
CA PHE A 555 2.10 -12.46 -4.93
C PHE A 555 2.39 -11.73 -6.24
N TYR A 556 3.68 -11.46 -6.53
CA TYR A 556 4.09 -10.76 -7.73
C TYR A 556 3.60 -11.47 -9.00
N GLN A 557 3.83 -12.78 -9.10
CA GLN A 557 3.44 -13.56 -10.28
C GLN A 557 1.91 -13.59 -10.46
N LYS A 558 1.16 -13.80 -9.37
CA LYS A 558 -0.30 -13.95 -9.43
C LYS A 558 -1.03 -12.63 -9.66
N TYR A 559 -0.66 -11.57 -8.95
CA TYR A 559 -1.46 -10.34 -8.88
C TYR A 559 -0.83 -9.15 -9.61
N ALA A 560 0.51 -9.06 -9.69
CA ALA A 560 1.19 -7.96 -10.36
C ALA A 560 1.52 -8.25 -11.83
N ARG A 561 2.21 -9.37 -12.11
CA ARG A 561 2.62 -9.73 -13.48
C ARG A 561 1.44 -10.22 -14.33
N GLY A 562 0.51 -10.97 -13.75
CA GLY A 562 -0.65 -11.52 -14.47
C GLY A 562 -1.58 -10.46 -15.07
N THR A 563 -1.65 -9.28 -14.45
CA THR A 563 -2.52 -8.15 -14.84
C THR A 563 -1.81 -7.12 -15.72
N ALA A 564 -0.47 -7.14 -15.79
CA ALA A 564 0.30 -6.27 -16.67
C ALA A 564 0.00 -6.50 -18.17
N LYS A 565 -0.56 -7.67 -18.52
CA LYS A 565 -1.05 -7.96 -19.88
C LYS A 565 -2.20 -7.05 -20.32
N THR A 566 -2.89 -6.39 -19.39
CA THR A 566 -4.12 -5.61 -19.65
C THR A 566 -4.08 -4.17 -19.13
N ASN A 567 -2.97 -3.70 -18.55
CA ASN A 567 -2.90 -2.44 -17.77
C ASN A 567 -2.00 -1.34 -18.37
N PHE A 568 -2.43 -0.09 -18.19
CA PHE A 568 -1.80 1.17 -18.65
C PHE A 568 -0.48 1.59 -17.97
N ASN A 569 0.20 0.69 -17.25
CA ASN A 569 1.47 0.98 -16.55
C ASN A 569 2.47 -0.19 -16.62
N ALA A 570 2.40 -1.01 -17.68
CA ALA A 570 3.30 -2.15 -17.88
C ALA A 570 4.78 -1.73 -17.88
N ARG A 571 5.12 -0.48 -18.24
CA ARG A 571 6.49 0.06 -18.23
C ARG A 571 7.21 -0.08 -16.88
N ARG A 572 6.46 -0.13 -15.77
CA ARG A 572 7.04 -0.36 -14.44
C ARG A 572 7.77 -1.70 -14.35
N MET A 573 7.34 -2.71 -15.10
CA MET A 573 8.03 -4.01 -15.13
C MET A 573 9.47 -3.92 -15.64
N VAL A 574 9.78 -2.94 -16.50
CA VAL A 574 11.16 -2.72 -16.98
C VAL A 574 12.04 -2.29 -15.80
N TRP A 575 11.55 -1.38 -14.96
CA TRP A 575 12.22 -0.95 -13.72
C TRP A 575 12.32 -2.08 -12.70
N ASP A 576 11.23 -2.80 -12.49
CA ASP A 576 11.19 -3.93 -11.57
C ASP A 576 12.27 -4.97 -11.92
N LYS A 577 12.45 -5.29 -13.21
CA LYS A 577 13.47 -6.22 -13.68
C LYS A 577 14.90 -5.67 -13.57
N LEU A 578 15.07 -4.37 -13.77
CA LEU A 578 16.34 -3.68 -13.58
C LEU A 578 16.81 -3.81 -12.13
N LEU A 579 15.90 -3.47 -11.19
CA LEU A 579 16.18 -3.37 -9.76
C LEU A 579 16.26 -4.74 -9.08
N TYR A 580 15.47 -5.71 -9.54
CA TYR A 580 15.26 -6.99 -8.87
C TYR A 580 15.40 -8.17 -9.85
N PRO A 581 16.63 -8.50 -10.29
CA PRO A 581 16.86 -9.46 -11.37
C PRO A 581 16.72 -10.94 -10.97
N GLN A 582 16.50 -11.26 -9.69
CA GLN A 582 16.45 -12.64 -9.20
C GLN A 582 15.14 -13.33 -9.60
N ASN A 583 15.26 -14.57 -10.10
CA ASN A 583 14.13 -15.43 -10.38
C ASN A 583 13.95 -16.42 -9.23
N ILE A 584 13.00 -16.12 -8.34
CA ILE A 584 12.67 -16.92 -7.17
C ILE A 584 11.50 -17.84 -7.53
N GLU A 585 11.51 -19.09 -7.06
CA GLU A 585 10.37 -19.99 -7.25
C GLU A 585 9.20 -19.56 -6.36
N ALA A 586 8.00 -19.45 -6.94
CA ALA A 586 6.81 -19.05 -6.20
C ALA A 586 6.27 -20.21 -5.36
N ALA A 587 6.01 -19.96 -4.07
CA ALA A 587 5.37 -20.93 -3.19
C ALA A 587 3.83 -20.93 -3.34
N ASN A 588 3.19 -22.03 -2.93
CA ASN A 588 1.74 -22.10 -2.85
C ASN A 588 1.22 -21.28 -1.66
N ILE A 589 0.59 -20.14 -1.92
CA ILE A 589 -0.01 -19.24 -0.90
C ILE A 589 -0.97 -20.00 0.04
N ALA A 590 -1.61 -21.08 -0.42
CA ALA A 590 -2.53 -21.87 0.40
C ALA A 590 -1.89 -22.52 1.64
N THR A 591 -0.56 -22.61 1.70
CA THR A 591 0.17 -23.16 2.87
C THR A 591 0.39 -22.14 3.98
N LEU A 592 0.09 -20.86 3.75
CA LEU A 592 0.21 -19.84 4.79
C LEU A 592 -0.89 -19.99 5.85
N PRO A 593 -0.61 -19.66 7.13
CA PRO A 593 -1.63 -19.61 8.17
C PRO A 593 -2.79 -18.70 7.77
N LEU A 594 -4.02 -19.06 8.15
CA LEU A 594 -5.22 -18.30 7.76
C LEU A 594 -5.47 -17.04 8.60
N ALA A 595 -4.66 -16.75 9.60
CA ALA A 595 -4.66 -15.46 10.28
C ALA A 595 -3.24 -15.00 10.63
N ARG A 596 -3.05 -13.68 10.68
CA ARG A 596 -1.76 -13.07 11.02
C ARG A 596 -1.95 -11.75 11.74
N HIS A 597 -1.07 -11.50 12.71
CA HIS A 597 -0.99 -10.28 13.50
C HIS A 597 0.23 -9.45 13.10
N PHE A 598 0.00 -8.17 12.84
CA PHE A 598 1.00 -7.15 12.57
C PHE A 598 1.10 -6.22 13.79
N ARG A 599 2.05 -6.50 14.68
CA ARG A 599 2.01 -6.13 16.10
C ARG A 599 1.94 -4.63 16.36
N ASN A 600 2.86 -3.86 15.81
CA ASN A 600 2.92 -2.43 16.08
C ASN A 600 1.93 -1.63 15.22
N ALA A 601 1.66 -2.08 14.00
CA ALA A 601 0.57 -1.53 13.18
C ALA A 601 -0.82 -1.83 13.77
N GLY A 602 -0.92 -2.88 14.59
CA GLY A 602 -2.13 -3.30 15.28
C GLY A 602 -3.15 -4.02 14.41
N GLN A 603 -2.77 -4.45 13.20
CA GLN A 603 -3.69 -5.11 12.28
C GLN A 603 -3.67 -6.63 12.53
N VAL A 604 -4.84 -7.24 12.66
CA VAL A 604 -5.01 -8.69 12.65
C VAL A 604 -5.93 -9.08 11.51
N LEU A 605 -5.41 -9.86 10.58
CA LEU A 605 -6.13 -10.30 9.39
C LEU A 605 -6.51 -11.75 9.57
N MET A 606 -7.80 -12.07 9.43
CA MET A 606 -8.38 -13.39 9.63
C MET A 606 -9.19 -13.80 8.40
N ARG A 607 -8.90 -15.00 7.88
CA ARG A 607 -9.59 -15.59 6.72
C ARG A 607 -10.04 -17.01 7.02
N ASP A 608 -10.98 -17.52 6.23
CA ASP A 608 -11.38 -18.93 6.25
C ASP A 608 -10.67 -19.74 5.15
N ARG A 609 -10.21 -19.10 4.07
CA ARG A 609 -9.44 -19.73 2.98
C ARG A 609 -8.63 -18.71 2.16
N TRP A 610 -7.80 -19.22 1.25
CA TRP A 610 -6.95 -18.44 0.34
C TRP A 610 -7.53 -18.22 -1.06
N GLU A 611 -8.63 -18.89 -1.42
CA GLU A 611 -9.39 -18.58 -2.64
C GLU A 611 -10.17 -17.27 -2.45
N ASN A 612 -9.65 -16.16 -2.97
CA ASN A 612 -10.21 -14.81 -2.76
C ASN A 612 -11.70 -14.69 -3.11
N ASP A 613 -12.17 -15.35 -4.18
CA ASP A 613 -13.57 -15.34 -4.65
C ASP A 613 -14.55 -16.02 -3.68
N LYS A 614 -14.02 -16.86 -2.78
CA LYS A 614 -14.78 -17.62 -1.78
C LYS A 614 -14.42 -17.26 -0.34
N ALA A 615 -13.39 -16.44 -0.13
CA ALA A 615 -12.89 -16.11 1.19
C ALA A 615 -13.73 -15.04 1.88
N THR A 616 -13.99 -15.27 3.15
CA THR A 616 -14.43 -14.23 4.09
C THR A 616 -13.21 -13.66 4.78
N VAL A 617 -12.96 -12.36 4.63
CA VAL A 617 -11.82 -11.67 5.22
C VAL A 617 -12.31 -10.70 6.28
N LEU A 618 -11.79 -10.85 7.50
CA LEU A 618 -11.98 -9.92 8.60
C LEU A 618 -10.65 -9.24 8.93
N GLU A 619 -10.67 -7.92 8.97
CA GLU A 619 -9.59 -7.10 9.54
C GLU A 619 -10.03 -6.61 10.91
N PHE A 620 -9.19 -6.78 11.92
CA PHE A 620 -9.30 -6.12 13.22
C PHE A 620 -8.12 -5.16 13.38
N LYS A 621 -8.35 -3.97 13.92
CA LYS A 621 -7.32 -2.94 14.07
C LYS A 621 -7.30 -2.36 15.49
N SER A 622 -6.14 -2.43 16.13
CA SER A 622 -5.83 -1.77 17.40
C SER A 622 -4.32 -1.50 17.47
N THR A 623 -3.90 -0.37 16.92
CA THR A 623 -2.51 0.09 16.83
C THR A 623 -1.94 0.42 18.21
N SER A 624 -0.67 0.09 18.45
CA SER A 624 0.01 0.34 19.74
C SER A 624 0.46 1.80 19.94
N PHE A 625 0.02 2.72 19.08
CA PHE A 625 0.27 4.15 19.19
C PHE A 625 -0.67 4.97 18.30
N SER A 626 -0.70 6.28 18.53
CA SER A 626 -1.36 7.28 17.67
C SER A 626 -0.36 8.20 17.00
N SER A 627 -0.44 8.41 15.69
CA SER A 627 0.46 9.27 14.90
C SER A 627 -0.19 10.51 14.28
N GLU A 628 -1.52 10.59 14.27
CA GLU A 628 -2.28 11.47 13.35
C GLU A 628 -1.95 11.17 11.87
N ASN A 629 -2.11 12.18 11.01
CA ASN A 629 -1.95 12.11 9.56
C ASN A 629 -2.99 11.13 8.97
N HIS A 630 -2.62 10.27 8.04
CA HIS A 630 -3.51 9.28 7.41
C HIS A 630 -3.89 8.09 8.33
N GLN A 631 -3.44 8.07 9.59
CA GLN A 631 -3.97 7.13 10.59
C GLN A 631 -5.29 7.67 11.17
N HIS A 632 -6.31 6.83 11.17
CA HIS A 632 -7.61 7.16 11.74
C HIS A 632 -7.70 6.85 13.25
N LEU A 633 -8.73 7.40 13.88
CA LEU A 633 -9.05 7.26 15.30
C LEU A 633 -9.94 6.01 15.49
N ASP A 634 -9.40 4.86 15.06
CA ASP A 634 -10.11 3.61 14.78
C ASP A 634 -9.67 2.42 15.65
N GLN A 635 -9.19 2.68 16.87
CA GLN A 635 -8.72 1.63 17.76
C GLN A 635 -9.86 0.66 18.12
N ASN A 636 -9.52 -0.63 18.18
CA ASN A 636 -10.45 -1.75 18.30
C ASN A 636 -11.53 -1.81 17.20
N SER A 637 -11.36 -1.15 16.04
CA SER A 637 -12.26 -1.29 14.90
C SER A 637 -12.09 -2.64 14.20
N PHE A 638 -13.08 -3.04 13.39
CA PHE A 638 -12.98 -4.18 12.49
C PHE A 638 -13.76 -3.97 11.20
N ALA A 639 -13.33 -4.58 10.11
CA ALA A 639 -14.03 -4.60 8.83
C ALA A 639 -14.21 -6.04 8.34
N LEU A 640 -15.31 -6.33 7.65
CA LEU A 640 -15.66 -7.67 7.19
C LEU A 640 -16.06 -7.64 5.72
N SER A 641 -15.48 -8.55 4.93
CA SER A 641 -15.81 -8.71 3.51
C SER A 641 -16.03 -10.18 3.15
N TYR A 642 -17.02 -10.41 2.30
CA TYR A 642 -17.30 -11.70 1.66
C TYR A 642 -18.10 -11.43 0.39
N LYS A 643 -17.50 -11.67 -0.79
CA LYS A 643 -18.05 -11.31 -2.12
C LYS A 643 -18.46 -9.84 -2.35
N ALA A 644 -18.30 -9.00 -1.33
CA ALA A 644 -18.39 -7.56 -1.28
C ALA A 644 -17.98 -7.10 0.14
N PRO A 645 -17.69 -5.81 0.37
CA PRO A 645 -17.62 -5.24 1.71
C PRO A 645 -18.98 -5.36 2.44
N LEU A 646 -18.99 -5.91 3.65
CA LEU A 646 -20.21 -6.16 4.43
C LEU A 646 -20.28 -5.28 5.69
N LEU A 647 -19.19 -5.19 6.43
CA LEU A 647 -19.00 -4.26 7.54
C LEU A 647 -17.81 -3.36 7.24
N LEU A 648 -18.01 -2.04 7.36
CA LEU A 648 -17.15 -1.06 6.70
C LEU A 648 -16.34 -0.22 7.68
N ASP A 649 -15.22 0.28 7.17
CA ASP A 649 -14.60 1.52 7.63
C ASP A 649 -15.12 2.63 6.71
N SER A 650 -16.03 3.48 7.20
CA SER A 650 -16.92 4.27 6.35
C SER A 650 -16.46 5.71 6.10
N GLY A 651 -17.08 6.38 5.12
CA GLY A 651 -16.65 7.70 4.64
C GLY A 651 -15.71 7.59 3.44
N ALA A 652 -15.33 8.74 2.88
CA ALA A 652 -14.53 8.82 1.67
C ALA A 652 -13.36 9.77 1.86
N TYR A 653 -12.17 9.38 1.39
CA TYR A 653 -11.05 10.30 1.31
C TYR A 653 -11.25 11.25 0.12
N ASP A 654 -11.60 12.49 0.43
CA ASP A 654 -11.82 13.57 -0.54
C ASP A 654 -10.66 14.58 -0.54
N SER A 655 -10.30 15.11 0.63
CA SER A 655 -9.18 16.03 0.78
C SER A 655 -8.69 16.07 2.22
N TYR A 656 -7.37 16.04 2.40
CA TYR A 656 -6.75 16.10 3.73
C TYR A 656 -7.14 17.38 4.49
N GLY A 657 -7.64 17.22 5.71
CA GLY A 657 -7.93 18.34 6.62
C GLY A 657 -9.21 19.13 6.32
N ASN A 658 -10.02 18.70 5.35
CA ASN A 658 -11.31 19.31 5.08
C ASN A 658 -12.37 18.94 6.14
N SER A 659 -13.61 19.41 5.96
CA SER A 659 -14.68 19.20 6.96
C SER A 659 -15.06 17.73 7.15
N HIS A 660 -15.21 16.95 6.07
CA HIS A 660 -15.52 15.53 6.14
C HIS A 660 -14.39 14.75 6.80
N TRP A 661 -13.16 14.96 6.34
CA TRP A 661 -11.95 14.34 6.85
C TRP A 661 -11.80 14.55 8.36
N SER A 662 -11.89 15.80 8.84
CA SER A 662 -11.65 16.13 10.26
C SER A 662 -12.79 15.81 11.22
N ASN A 663 -14.04 15.75 10.74
CA ASN A 663 -15.21 15.62 11.62
C ASN A 663 -15.93 14.28 11.53
N TYR A 664 -15.71 13.50 10.45
CA TYR A 664 -16.31 12.18 10.28
C TYR A 664 -15.28 11.12 9.90
N TYR A 665 -14.66 11.22 8.71
CA TYR A 665 -13.95 10.10 8.08
C TYR A 665 -12.80 9.55 8.93
N THR A 666 -12.01 10.41 9.56
CA THR A 666 -10.91 9.98 10.44
C THR A 666 -11.34 9.67 11.87
N ARG A 667 -12.61 9.90 12.23
CA ARG A 667 -13.11 9.92 13.61
C ARG A 667 -13.78 8.59 13.96
N THR A 668 -13.77 8.22 15.23
CA THR A 668 -14.28 6.92 15.71
C THR A 668 -15.71 6.61 15.27
N ILE A 669 -16.56 7.63 15.11
CA ILE A 669 -17.94 7.48 14.62
C ILE A 669 -18.06 6.95 13.19
N ALA A 670 -16.99 6.94 12.38
CA ALA A 670 -16.97 6.37 11.04
C ALA A 670 -16.60 4.87 11.03
N HIS A 671 -16.28 4.29 12.19
CA HIS A 671 -15.67 2.97 12.31
C HIS A 671 -16.52 2.03 13.17
N ASN A 672 -16.37 0.71 12.96
CA ASN A 672 -17.03 -0.31 13.77
C ASN A 672 -16.39 -0.43 15.16
N SER A 673 -16.54 0.60 15.99
CA SER A 673 -15.91 0.74 17.31
C SER A 673 -16.94 1.21 18.36
N ILE A 674 -16.47 1.86 19.43
CA ILE A 674 -17.27 2.36 20.54
C ILE A 674 -17.13 3.88 20.64
N VAL A 675 -18.25 4.58 20.80
CA VAL A 675 -18.25 6.01 21.20
C VAL A 675 -18.85 6.17 22.59
N VAL A 676 -18.27 7.08 23.37
CA VAL A 676 -18.68 7.47 24.71
C VAL A 676 -18.78 8.98 24.72
N PHE A 677 -20.01 9.49 24.72
CA PHE A 677 -20.27 10.91 24.60
C PHE A 677 -20.13 11.61 25.95
N GLU A 678 -19.15 12.53 26.04
CA GLU A 678 -18.95 13.42 27.18
C GLU A 678 -19.19 14.87 26.70
N PRO A 679 -20.30 15.53 27.09
CA PRO A 679 -20.65 16.88 26.63
C PRO A 679 -19.57 17.94 26.89
N GLY A 680 -18.78 17.78 27.95
CA GLY A 680 -17.68 18.69 28.31
C GLY A 680 -16.39 18.45 27.52
N GLU A 681 -16.29 17.36 26.76
CA GLU A 681 -15.09 17.06 25.97
C GLU A 681 -14.98 17.96 24.73
N THR A 682 -13.76 18.41 24.44
CA THR A 682 -13.45 19.21 23.25
C THR A 682 -12.36 18.53 22.44
N PHE A 683 -12.47 18.61 21.12
CA PHE A 683 -11.55 18.02 20.17
C PHE A 683 -10.85 19.15 19.44
N LYS A 684 -9.57 19.43 19.76
CA LYS A 684 -8.86 20.60 19.24
C LYS A 684 -7.54 20.22 18.57
N ARG A 685 -7.23 20.92 17.46
CA ARG A 685 -5.90 20.92 16.83
C ARG A 685 -5.48 22.38 16.65
N GLY A 686 -4.51 22.83 17.47
CA GLY A 686 -4.27 24.25 17.65
C GLY A 686 -5.54 24.95 18.15
N ASP A 687 -5.90 26.07 17.55
CA ASP A 687 -7.09 26.85 17.93
C ASP A 687 -8.39 26.34 17.29
N LYS A 688 -8.32 25.37 16.37
CA LYS A 688 -9.49 24.83 15.66
C LYS A 688 -10.14 23.71 16.48
N GLU A 689 -11.42 23.88 16.80
CA GLU A 689 -12.27 22.86 17.42
C GLU A 689 -13.03 22.06 16.35
N TYR A 690 -13.15 20.75 16.55
CA TYR A 690 -13.87 19.79 15.71
C TYR A 690 -15.07 19.20 16.45
N SER A 691 -15.94 18.53 15.71
CA SER A 691 -17.12 17.86 16.26
C SER A 691 -16.76 16.85 17.34
N ASN A 692 -17.62 16.80 18.37
CA ASN A 692 -17.56 15.82 19.44
C ASN A 692 -18.37 14.60 19.02
N ASP A 693 -17.68 13.63 18.45
CA ASP A 693 -18.26 12.36 18.03
C ASP A 693 -18.39 11.35 19.20
N GLY A 694 -17.92 11.71 20.39
CA GLY A 694 -17.77 10.81 21.54
C GLY A 694 -16.62 9.82 21.38
N GLY A 695 -15.79 9.98 20.35
CA GLY A 695 -14.77 9.02 19.94
C GLY A 695 -13.47 9.10 20.72
N GLN A 696 -12.46 8.50 20.11
CA GLN A 696 -11.07 8.50 20.54
C GLN A 696 -10.43 9.85 20.20
N TRP A 697 -9.28 10.17 20.81
CA TRP A 697 -8.33 11.28 20.55
C TRP A 697 -8.88 12.71 20.25
N TYR A 698 -8.46 13.81 20.88
CA TYR A 698 -7.14 14.16 21.44
C TYR A 698 -7.25 15.03 22.71
N ALA A 699 -6.74 14.52 23.84
CA ALA A 699 -6.22 15.31 24.94
C ALA A 699 -4.91 14.66 25.43
N GLY A 700 -3.82 15.43 25.44
CA GLY A 700 -2.51 14.99 25.96
C GLY A 700 -1.65 14.14 25.00
N LYS A 701 -1.97 14.08 23.71
CA LYS A 701 -1.13 13.45 22.68
C LYS A 701 -0.46 14.49 21.80
N GLU A 702 0.71 14.14 21.29
CA GLU A 702 1.47 14.98 20.37
C GLU A 702 0.95 14.81 18.95
N ASN A 703 0.77 15.93 18.26
CA ASN A 703 0.51 15.93 16.83
C ASN A 703 1.82 15.57 16.11
N TYR A 704 1.76 14.63 15.16
CA TYR A 704 2.94 14.10 14.47
C TYR A 704 4.05 13.68 15.46
N PRO A 705 3.86 12.61 16.24
CA PRO A 705 4.81 12.21 17.26
C PRO A 705 6.13 11.72 16.67
N THR A 706 7.19 11.88 17.45
CA THR A 706 8.49 11.24 17.19
C THR A 706 8.45 9.76 17.52
N LEU A 707 9.48 9.02 17.10
CA LEU A 707 9.65 7.61 17.45
C LEU A 707 9.65 7.37 18.96
N ALA A 708 10.30 8.25 19.74
CA ALA A 708 10.34 8.14 21.20
C ALA A 708 8.95 8.35 21.85
N GLU A 709 8.11 9.19 21.23
CA GLU A 709 6.77 9.48 21.74
C GLU A 709 5.77 8.35 21.46
N ILE A 710 5.99 7.52 20.43
CA ILE A 710 5.16 6.33 20.16
C ILE A 710 5.71 5.05 20.82
N ALA A 711 6.90 5.11 21.43
CA ALA A 711 7.55 3.95 21.99
C ALA A 711 6.90 3.48 23.31
N PRO A 712 6.76 2.17 23.54
CA PRO A 712 6.23 1.62 24.78
C PRO A 712 7.20 1.75 25.96
N PRO A 713 6.72 1.66 27.21
CA PRO A 713 5.33 1.83 27.63
C PRO A 713 4.99 3.29 27.97
N ASN A 714 5.98 4.19 27.89
CA ASN A 714 5.92 5.54 28.46
C ASN A 714 5.81 6.66 27.41
N GLY A 715 5.86 6.33 26.12
CA GLY A 715 5.67 7.31 25.05
C GLY A 715 4.33 8.02 25.21
N LYS A 716 4.31 9.35 25.05
CA LYS A 716 3.07 10.13 25.19
C LYS A 716 1.97 9.62 24.27
N ASN A 717 2.31 9.12 23.09
CA ASN A 717 1.40 8.61 22.07
C ASN A 717 1.24 7.09 22.09
N TYR A 718 1.89 6.38 23.01
CA TYR A 718 1.74 4.95 23.18
C TYR A 718 0.29 4.56 23.55
N LEU A 719 -0.13 3.42 23.00
CA LEU A 719 -1.39 2.72 23.24
C LEU A 719 -1.11 1.24 23.49
N ASP A 720 -2.03 0.53 24.15
CA ASP A 720 -1.82 -0.89 24.42
C ASP A 720 -2.01 -1.77 23.16
N GLY A 721 -2.91 -1.37 22.25
CA GLY A 721 -3.12 -2.05 20.97
C GLY A 721 -3.67 -3.48 21.15
N VAL A 722 -3.23 -4.41 20.29
CA VAL A 722 -3.55 -5.85 20.41
C VAL A 722 -2.80 -6.47 21.58
N THR A 723 -3.52 -7.04 22.55
CA THR A 723 -2.98 -7.64 23.78
C THR A 723 -2.88 -9.16 23.73
N GLU A 724 -3.73 -9.80 22.95
CA GLU A 724 -3.72 -11.25 22.71
C GLU A 724 -4.04 -11.57 21.25
N PHE A 725 -3.36 -12.56 20.67
CA PHE A 725 -3.68 -13.08 19.33
C PHE A 725 -3.35 -14.56 19.23
N GLU A 726 -4.32 -15.36 18.78
CA GLU A 726 -4.12 -16.78 18.55
C GLU A 726 -4.77 -17.23 17.24
N ASN A 727 -4.05 -18.08 16.50
CA ASN A 727 -4.57 -18.72 15.30
C ASN A 727 -4.57 -20.24 15.48
N GLY A 728 -5.76 -20.83 15.66
CA GLY A 728 -5.96 -22.29 15.66
C GLY A 728 -6.44 -22.78 14.30
N ASP A 729 -6.72 -24.08 14.17
CA ASP A 729 -7.21 -24.66 12.90
C ASP A 729 -8.60 -24.13 12.51
N ASP A 730 -9.54 -24.18 13.46
CA ASP A 730 -10.96 -23.87 13.26
C ASP A 730 -11.40 -22.56 13.94
N TYR A 731 -10.44 -21.75 14.38
CA TYR A 731 -10.69 -20.41 14.89
C TYR A 731 -9.49 -19.47 14.75
N ALA A 732 -9.74 -18.18 14.85
CA ALA A 732 -8.77 -17.18 15.27
C ALA A 732 -9.37 -16.36 16.41
N TYR A 733 -8.52 -15.96 17.36
CA TYR A 733 -8.86 -15.11 18.50
C TYR A 733 -7.99 -13.88 18.50
N VAL A 734 -8.59 -12.73 18.78
CA VAL A 734 -7.86 -11.48 19.00
C VAL A 734 -8.52 -10.72 20.14
N SER A 735 -7.71 -10.07 20.96
CA SER A 735 -8.18 -9.11 21.96
C SER A 735 -7.30 -7.86 21.94
N GLY A 736 -7.94 -6.70 22.05
CA GLY A 736 -7.28 -5.41 22.00
C GLY A 736 -7.77 -4.48 23.11
N ASN A 737 -6.85 -3.65 23.60
CA ASN A 737 -7.09 -2.67 24.63
C ASN A 737 -6.94 -1.25 24.08
N ALA A 738 -8.09 -0.60 23.87
CA ALA A 738 -8.16 0.76 23.33
C ALA A 738 -8.37 1.82 24.43
N SER A 739 -8.26 1.46 25.72
CA SER A 739 -8.48 2.38 26.85
C SER A 739 -7.76 3.72 26.71
N LYS A 740 -6.47 3.67 26.40
CA LYS A 740 -5.60 4.84 26.29
C LYS A 740 -5.91 5.73 25.09
N ALA A 741 -6.77 5.28 24.16
CA ALA A 741 -7.22 6.07 23.01
C ALA A 741 -8.33 7.07 23.37
N TYR A 742 -8.94 6.95 24.55
CA TYR A 742 -10.00 7.84 25.04
C TYR A 742 -9.48 8.76 26.14
N ASN A 743 -10.11 9.92 26.26
CA ASN A 743 -9.82 10.84 27.36
C ASN A 743 -10.17 10.21 28.72
N LYS A 744 -9.27 10.39 29.69
CA LYS A 744 -9.42 9.89 31.07
C LYS A 744 -10.65 10.43 31.80
N ILE A 745 -11.27 11.52 31.33
CA ILE A 745 -12.50 12.06 31.93
C ILE A 745 -13.73 11.17 31.70
N LYS A 746 -13.68 10.25 30.72
CA LYS A 746 -14.81 9.41 30.32
C LYS A 746 -14.50 7.91 30.29
N MET A 747 -13.23 7.52 30.29
CA MET A 747 -12.82 6.12 30.11
C MET A 747 -11.70 5.72 31.07
N ASP A 748 -11.85 4.55 31.70
CA ASP A 748 -10.79 3.90 32.47
C ASP A 748 -9.57 3.62 31.56
N GLN A 749 -8.39 4.08 31.99
CA GLN A 749 -7.17 4.07 31.19
C GLN A 749 -6.42 2.72 31.20
N SER A 750 -6.88 1.75 31.99
CA SER A 750 -6.26 0.42 32.11
C SER A 750 -7.05 -0.66 31.38
N THR A 751 -8.38 -0.68 31.57
CA THR A 751 -9.28 -1.77 31.15
C THR A 751 -10.68 -1.26 30.77
N GLY A 752 -10.78 0.03 30.49
CA GLY A 752 -11.95 0.75 30.03
C GLY A 752 -12.49 0.36 28.67
N PHE A 753 -11.69 -0.04 27.68
CA PHE A 753 -12.22 -0.63 26.45
C PHE A 753 -11.39 -1.84 26.01
N ILE A 754 -11.89 -3.02 26.39
CA ILE A 754 -11.41 -4.31 25.89
C ILE A 754 -12.40 -4.84 24.86
N ARG A 755 -11.90 -5.19 23.68
CA ARG A 755 -12.65 -5.92 22.66
C ARG A 755 -12.00 -7.26 22.43
N SER A 756 -12.79 -8.33 22.48
CA SER A 756 -12.38 -9.70 22.21
C SER A 756 -13.20 -10.24 21.04
N LEU A 757 -12.54 -10.72 20.01
CA LEU A 757 -13.17 -11.26 18.79
C LEU A 757 -12.73 -12.70 18.57
N VAL A 758 -13.71 -13.56 18.32
CA VAL A 758 -13.50 -14.96 17.94
C VAL A 758 -14.05 -15.18 16.55
N TYR A 759 -13.18 -15.47 15.59
CA TYR A 759 -13.53 -15.85 14.22
C TYR A 759 -13.57 -17.37 14.16
N LEU A 760 -14.75 -17.99 14.08
CA LEU A 760 -14.89 -19.44 13.97
C LEU A 760 -14.87 -19.86 12.50
N ARG A 761 -13.88 -20.65 12.11
CA ARG A 761 -13.84 -21.24 10.78
C ARG A 761 -14.76 -22.46 10.74
N PRO A 762 -15.49 -22.64 9.62
CA PRO A 762 -16.26 -23.84 9.43
C PRO A 762 -15.35 -25.06 9.26
N ALA A 763 -15.89 -26.26 9.52
CA ALA A 763 -15.30 -27.48 8.99
C ALA A 763 -15.30 -27.44 7.44
N GLN A 764 -14.42 -28.21 6.79
CA GLN A 764 -14.26 -28.17 5.32
C GLN A 764 -15.60 -28.25 4.56
N GLY A 765 -15.78 -27.41 3.52
CA GLY A 765 -17.01 -27.35 2.71
C GLY A 765 -17.43 -25.94 2.28
N GLU A 766 -18.71 -25.76 1.96
CA GLU A 766 -19.31 -24.48 1.53
C GLU A 766 -19.84 -23.59 2.68
N SER A 767 -19.83 -24.11 3.91
CA SER A 767 -20.20 -23.34 5.10
C SER A 767 -19.31 -22.11 5.28
N LYS A 768 -19.86 -21.10 5.95
CA LYS A 768 -19.23 -19.78 6.15
C LYS A 768 -18.86 -19.58 7.62
N PRO A 769 -17.87 -18.73 7.91
CA PRO A 769 -17.45 -18.47 9.29
C PRO A 769 -18.55 -17.76 10.08
N THR A 770 -18.51 -17.95 11.40
CA THR A 770 -19.29 -17.20 12.37
C THR A 770 -18.34 -16.41 13.25
N ILE A 771 -18.57 -15.10 13.41
CA ILE A 771 -17.72 -14.23 14.21
C ILE A 771 -18.47 -13.80 15.45
N LEU A 772 -17.83 -13.86 16.62
CA LEU A 772 -18.35 -13.31 17.86
C LEU A 772 -17.51 -12.09 18.25
N VAL A 773 -18.18 -10.99 18.57
CA VAL A 773 -17.56 -9.75 19.03
C VAL A 773 -18.07 -9.44 20.42
N PHE A 774 -17.16 -9.43 21.39
CA PHE A 774 -17.46 -9.14 22.79
C PHE A 774 -16.70 -7.90 23.24
N ASP A 775 -17.42 -6.93 23.79
CA ASP A 775 -16.87 -5.71 24.34
C ASP A 775 -17.13 -5.62 25.83
N ARG A 776 -16.11 -5.20 26.58
CA ARG A 776 -16.20 -4.79 27.97
C ARG A 776 -15.79 -3.33 28.07
N ILE A 777 -16.75 -2.47 28.43
CA ILE A 777 -16.57 -1.01 28.46
C ILE A 777 -16.75 -0.48 29.89
N ARG A 778 -15.71 0.15 30.46
CA ARG A 778 -15.79 0.83 31.76
C ARG A 778 -15.58 2.34 31.57
N THR A 779 -16.65 3.08 31.79
CA THR A 779 -16.68 4.54 31.68
C THR A 779 -16.75 5.22 33.04
N GLU A 780 -16.65 6.54 33.06
CA GLU A 780 -16.83 7.39 34.25
C GLU A 780 -18.31 7.69 34.56
N GLY A 781 -19.25 6.93 33.96
CA GLY A 781 -20.69 7.05 34.15
C GLY A 781 -21.47 7.33 32.86
N GLN A 782 -20.76 7.61 31.76
CA GLN A 782 -21.35 7.84 30.44
C GLN A 782 -21.80 6.53 29.77
N VAL A 783 -22.89 6.58 29.01
CA VAL A 783 -23.37 5.45 28.21
C VAL A 783 -22.45 5.22 27.00
N ALA A 784 -22.02 3.98 26.82
CA ALA A 784 -21.26 3.55 25.66
C ALA A 784 -22.20 3.16 24.51
N THR A 785 -21.81 3.46 23.28
CA THR A 785 -22.55 3.12 22.07
C THR A 785 -21.66 2.32 21.11
N SER A 786 -22.08 1.12 20.75
CA SER A 786 -21.44 0.25 19.76
C SER A 786 -21.92 0.57 18.35
N LEU A 787 -20.98 0.62 17.41
CA LEU A 787 -21.21 1.04 16.03
C LEU A 787 -20.98 -0.13 15.06
N LEU A 788 -21.87 -0.26 14.07
CA LEU A 788 -21.70 -1.15 12.91
C LEU A 788 -22.12 -0.44 11.62
N HIS A 789 -21.23 -0.38 10.63
CA HIS A 789 -21.40 0.35 9.37
C HIS A 789 -21.60 -0.60 8.20
N PHE A 790 -22.50 -0.24 7.28
CA PHE A 790 -22.97 -1.09 6.20
C PHE A 790 -23.02 -0.33 4.86
N ALA A 791 -22.71 -1.03 3.78
CA ALA A 791 -22.87 -0.53 2.41
C ALA A 791 -24.35 -0.40 2.02
N THR A 792 -25.21 -1.23 2.62
CA THR A 792 -26.63 -1.32 2.32
C THR A 792 -27.45 -1.22 3.59
N ARG A 793 -28.75 -0.94 3.45
CA ARG A 793 -29.66 -0.85 4.60
C ARG A 793 -29.76 -2.21 5.32
N PRO A 794 -29.46 -2.31 6.63
CA PRO A 794 -29.70 -3.53 7.39
C PRO A 794 -31.19 -3.65 7.75
N GLU A 795 -31.79 -4.81 7.51
CA GLU A 795 -33.23 -5.07 7.69
C GLU A 795 -33.49 -6.31 8.55
N GLY A 796 -34.61 -6.36 9.26
CA GLY A 796 -35.01 -7.50 10.10
C GLY A 796 -36.51 -7.77 10.04
N ALA A 797 -36.89 -9.04 10.13
CA ALA A 797 -38.29 -9.45 10.07
C ALA A 797 -39.09 -8.85 11.23
N GLY A 798 -40.16 -8.11 10.92
CA GLY A 798 -41.04 -7.48 11.91
C GLY A 798 -40.40 -6.32 12.69
N VAL A 799 -39.21 -5.85 12.31
CA VAL A 799 -38.57 -4.68 12.93
C VAL A 799 -39.26 -3.42 12.41
N THR A 800 -39.73 -2.59 13.32
CA THR A 800 -40.31 -1.27 13.01
C THR A 800 -39.35 -0.16 13.39
N GLU A 801 -39.54 1.03 12.80
CA GLU A 801 -38.71 2.19 13.08
C GLU A 801 -39.54 3.44 13.37
N GLN A 802 -39.01 4.30 14.23
CA GLN A 802 -39.55 5.62 14.54
C GLN A 802 -38.47 6.66 14.26
N ALA A 803 -38.79 7.71 13.50
CA ALA A 803 -37.87 8.81 13.25
C ALA A 803 -37.50 9.53 14.58
N ASP A 804 -36.21 9.74 14.79
CA ASP A 804 -35.60 10.45 15.93
C ASP A 804 -34.99 11.81 15.49
N GLY A 805 -35.18 12.17 14.23
CA GLY A 805 -34.68 13.40 13.63
C GLY A 805 -33.30 13.28 13.00
N GLY A 806 -33.01 14.16 12.03
CA GLY A 806 -31.70 14.29 11.39
C GLY A 806 -31.17 13.00 10.77
N GLY A 807 -32.03 12.14 10.19
CA GLY A 807 -31.61 10.88 9.57
C GLY A 807 -31.34 9.71 10.54
N ARG A 808 -31.81 9.81 11.79
CA ARG A 808 -31.74 8.76 12.81
C ARG A 808 -33.12 8.13 13.04
N TYR A 809 -33.15 6.81 13.19
CA TYR A 809 -34.38 6.03 13.34
C TYR A 809 -34.24 5.03 14.50
N LYS A 810 -35.07 5.17 15.53
CA LYS A 810 -35.12 4.24 16.66
C LYS A 810 -35.81 2.95 16.23
N LEU A 811 -35.18 1.80 16.44
CA LEU A 811 -35.72 0.50 16.05
C LEU A 811 -36.47 -0.17 17.21
N THR A 812 -37.56 -0.86 16.87
CA THR A 812 -38.30 -1.73 17.79
C THR A 812 -38.35 -3.15 17.23
N PHE A 813 -37.92 -4.12 18.03
CA PHE A 813 -37.88 -5.53 17.66
C PHE A 813 -39.16 -6.25 18.12
N PRO A 814 -39.69 -7.20 17.34
CA PRO A 814 -40.96 -7.86 17.65
C PRO A 814 -40.89 -8.82 18.84
N GLN A 815 -39.70 -9.35 19.14
CA GLN A 815 -39.45 -10.18 20.32
C GLN A 815 -38.12 -9.78 20.96
N ALA A 816 -38.10 -9.70 22.30
CA ALA A 816 -36.92 -9.29 23.05
C ALA A 816 -35.68 -10.15 22.73
N GLY A 817 -35.82 -11.44 22.35
CA GLY A 817 -34.69 -12.31 22.00
C GLY A 817 -34.26 -12.34 20.52
N ALA A 818 -35.07 -11.82 19.59
CA ALA A 818 -34.84 -11.92 18.14
C ALA A 818 -34.26 -10.62 17.55
N ARG A 819 -33.20 -10.09 18.19
CA ARG A 819 -32.55 -8.84 17.79
C ARG A 819 -31.55 -9.07 16.67
N SER A 820 -32.08 -9.39 15.50
CA SER A 820 -31.27 -9.65 14.31
C SER A 820 -31.60 -8.74 13.14
N LEU A 821 -30.55 -8.24 12.50
CA LEU A 821 -30.63 -7.47 11.26
C LEU A 821 -29.69 -8.09 10.22
N THR A 822 -30.10 -8.08 8.97
CA THR A 822 -29.35 -8.61 7.83
C THR A 822 -29.07 -7.50 6.82
N ALA A 823 -27.83 -7.37 6.39
CA ALA A 823 -27.43 -6.53 5.28
C ALA A 823 -26.94 -7.40 4.12
N VAL A 824 -27.40 -7.11 2.91
CA VAL A 824 -27.04 -7.82 1.68
C VAL A 824 -26.33 -6.83 0.76
N ASN A 825 -25.09 -7.13 0.37
CA ASN A 825 -24.33 -6.32 -0.58
C ASN A 825 -23.79 -7.21 -1.70
N GLY A 826 -24.23 -6.96 -2.94
CA GLY A 826 -23.90 -7.82 -4.08
C GLY A 826 -24.28 -9.28 -3.83
N ALA A 827 -23.31 -10.19 -3.98
CA ALA A 827 -23.52 -11.62 -3.79
C ALA A 827 -23.30 -12.10 -2.33
N GLY A 828 -22.90 -11.20 -1.42
CA GLY A 828 -22.66 -11.52 -0.01
C GLY A 828 -23.71 -10.92 0.92
N LYS A 829 -23.85 -11.50 2.12
CA LYS A 829 -24.64 -10.92 3.21
C LYS A 829 -24.08 -11.22 4.58
N VAL A 830 -24.42 -10.37 5.54
CA VAL A 830 -24.13 -10.56 6.97
C VAL A 830 -25.41 -10.42 7.79
N ARG A 831 -25.64 -11.36 8.72
CA ARG A 831 -26.62 -11.21 9.80
C ARG A 831 -25.91 -10.86 11.09
N VAL A 832 -26.36 -9.79 11.72
CA VAL A 832 -25.91 -9.35 13.04
C VAL A 832 -26.99 -9.73 14.05
N GLN A 833 -26.65 -10.58 15.02
CA GLN A 833 -27.50 -10.88 16.17
C GLN A 833 -26.92 -10.22 17.42
N MET A 834 -27.69 -9.32 18.04
CA MET A 834 -27.31 -8.59 19.24
C MET A 834 -27.76 -9.35 20.50
N LEU A 835 -26.82 -9.95 21.22
CA LEU A 835 -27.06 -10.68 22.47
C LEU A 835 -27.00 -9.77 23.69
N LEU A 836 -26.06 -8.83 23.71
CA LEU A 836 -25.93 -7.82 24.78
C LEU A 836 -25.83 -6.39 24.21
N PRO A 837 -26.35 -5.38 24.93
CA PRO A 837 -27.06 -5.50 26.21
C PRO A 837 -28.43 -6.19 26.07
N GLU A 838 -28.96 -6.78 27.15
CA GLU A 838 -30.20 -7.58 27.10
C GLU A 838 -31.45 -6.75 26.77
N SER A 839 -31.41 -5.44 27.04
CA SER A 839 -32.47 -4.48 26.70
C SER A 839 -31.83 -3.28 26.01
N PRO A 840 -31.44 -3.42 24.73
CA PRO A 840 -30.69 -2.39 24.03
C PRO A 840 -31.61 -1.26 23.53
N LEU A 841 -31.07 -0.05 23.51
CA LEU A 841 -31.53 1.00 22.60
C LEU A 841 -30.77 0.84 21.28
N VAL A 842 -31.51 0.71 20.18
CA VAL A 842 -30.92 0.52 18.85
C VAL A 842 -31.43 1.60 17.91
N TYR A 843 -30.49 2.29 17.26
CA TYR A 843 -30.79 3.24 16.19
C TYR A 843 -30.18 2.78 14.87
N ARG A 844 -30.92 2.97 13.79
CA ARG A 844 -30.41 2.95 12.43
C ARG A 844 -30.19 4.40 11.99
N VAL A 845 -29.01 4.70 11.46
CA VAL A 845 -28.59 6.06 11.13
C VAL A 845 -28.03 6.08 9.72
N GLY A 846 -28.45 7.03 8.89
CA GLY A 846 -27.97 7.16 7.52
C GLY A 846 -29.06 7.25 6.46
N GLY A 847 -28.71 6.81 5.26
CA GLY A 847 -29.62 6.75 4.11
C GLY A 847 -29.76 8.03 3.30
N GLN A 848 -30.40 7.88 2.14
CA GLN A 848 -30.90 8.96 1.30
C GLN A 848 -32.43 9.02 1.46
N GLY A 849 -32.99 10.20 1.76
CA GLY A 849 -34.44 10.42 1.87
C GLY A 849 -34.95 10.98 3.21
N GLY A 850 -34.07 11.20 4.20
CA GLY A 850 -34.38 12.01 5.38
C GLY A 850 -33.95 13.46 5.20
N THR A 851 -34.47 14.40 5.99
CA THR A 851 -33.95 15.78 6.02
C THR A 851 -32.91 15.91 7.13
N CYS A 852 -31.67 16.23 6.78
CA CYS A 852 -30.61 16.55 7.74
C CYS A 852 -29.85 17.81 7.31
N GLU A 853 -29.30 18.51 8.30
CA GLU A 853 -28.41 19.63 8.02
C GLU A 853 -27.06 19.10 7.54
N GLN A 854 -26.51 19.74 6.51
CA GLN A 854 -25.28 19.29 5.89
C GLN A 854 -24.20 20.38 5.91
N VAL A 855 -22.99 19.94 6.25
CA VAL A 855 -21.74 20.68 6.09
C VAL A 855 -20.92 19.97 5.00
N VAL A 856 -20.60 20.71 3.94
CA VAL A 856 -19.79 20.29 2.79
C VAL A 856 -18.73 21.34 2.52
N ASP A 857 -17.72 20.99 1.73
CA ASP A 857 -16.81 21.97 1.12
C ASP A 857 -17.60 22.91 0.19
N ASP A 858 -17.26 24.20 0.18
CA ASP A 858 -17.98 25.26 -0.54
C ASP A 858 -18.09 25.00 -2.06
N LYS A 859 -17.29 24.08 -2.60
CA LYS A 859 -17.28 23.71 -4.01
C LYS A 859 -18.33 22.66 -4.41
N VAL A 860 -19.04 22.05 -3.46
CA VAL A 860 -20.01 20.98 -3.73
C VAL A 860 -21.42 21.40 -3.29
N PRO A 861 -22.47 21.23 -4.14
CA PRO A 861 -23.83 21.50 -3.74
C PRO A 861 -24.26 20.65 -2.54
N LYS A 862 -24.99 21.26 -1.61
CA LYS A 862 -25.60 20.53 -0.50
C LYS A 862 -26.72 19.62 -1.00
N ASP A 863 -26.71 18.37 -0.56
CA ASP A 863 -27.80 17.42 -0.69
C ASP A 863 -28.39 17.15 0.71
N PRO A 864 -29.46 17.86 1.11
CA PRO A 864 -30.08 17.69 2.42
C PRO A 864 -30.80 16.34 2.57
N SER A 865 -30.91 15.55 1.48
CA SER A 865 -31.47 14.20 1.52
C SER A 865 -30.45 13.13 1.91
N ASP A 866 -29.15 13.44 1.83
CA ASP A 866 -28.05 12.56 2.24
C ASP A 866 -27.75 12.76 3.73
N CYS A 867 -27.94 11.71 4.53
CA CYS A 867 -27.70 11.71 5.97
C CYS A 867 -26.68 10.66 6.43
N ARG A 868 -25.80 10.19 5.53
CA ARG A 868 -24.87 9.07 5.80
C ARG A 868 -23.87 9.34 6.93
N TYR A 869 -23.40 10.58 7.06
CA TYR A 869 -22.19 10.94 7.83
C TYR A 869 -22.52 11.85 9.03
N LEU A 870 -23.55 11.47 9.78
CA LEU A 870 -24.06 12.25 10.91
C LEU A 870 -23.17 12.22 12.15
N VAL A 871 -22.84 13.39 12.68
CA VAL A 871 -22.04 13.60 13.91
C VAL A 871 -22.69 14.69 14.77
N ARG A 872 -22.48 14.65 16.09
CA ARG A 872 -22.91 15.74 16.98
C ARG A 872 -21.98 16.94 16.85
N GLN A 873 -22.57 18.10 16.54
CA GLN A 873 -21.91 19.39 16.55
C GLN A 873 -22.38 20.20 17.76
N ARG A 874 -21.44 20.81 18.49
CA ARG A 874 -21.71 21.71 19.61
C ARG A 874 -22.43 22.97 19.12
N GLN A 875 -23.47 23.37 19.85
CA GLN A 875 -24.24 24.60 19.66
C GLN A 875 -24.18 25.44 20.95
N ALA A 876 -24.71 26.68 20.91
CA ALA A 876 -24.72 27.57 22.07
C ALA A 876 -25.52 26.99 23.27
N ASP A 877 -26.57 26.22 22.98
CA ASP A 877 -27.54 25.67 23.93
C ASP A 877 -27.53 24.12 24.00
N GLY A 878 -26.57 23.45 23.37
CA GLY A 878 -26.49 21.99 23.41
C GLY A 878 -25.73 21.37 22.24
N PHE A 879 -26.29 20.30 21.67
CA PHE A 879 -25.70 19.58 20.53
C PHE A 879 -26.77 19.25 19.48
N LYS A 880 -26.36 19.30 18.22
CA LYS A 880 -27.21 18.97 17.07
C LYS A 880 -26.54 17.92 16.20
N TRP A 881 -27.32 17.04 15.59
CA TRP A 881 -26.83 16.10 14.58
C TRP A 881 -26.68 16.80 13.22
N VAL A 882 -25.49 16.70 12.63
CA VAL A 882 -25.12 17.33 11.36
C VAL A 882 -24.41 16.32 10.48
N ASN A 883 -24.77 16.29 9.19
CA ASN A 883 -24.13 15.44 8.19
C ASN A 883 -22.87 16.14 7.64
N TYR A 884 -21.70 15.54 7.85
CA TYR A 884 -20.45 16.00 7.27
C TYR A 884 -20.21 15.24 5.98
N ALA A 885 -20.74 15.71 4.85
CA ALA A 885 -20.57 15.01 3.58
C ALA A 885 -19.24 15.31 2.91
N TYR A 886 -18.72 14.32 2.18
CA TYR A 886 -17.49 14.46 1.41
C TYR A 886 -17.69 15.43 0.24
N GLY A 887 -16.61 16.09 -0.15
CA GLY A 887 -16.55 17.04 -1.26
C GLY A 887 -16.33 16.37 -2.63
N ASP A 888 -15.64 17.07 -3.53
CA ASP A 888 -15.30 16.52 -4.84
C ASP A 888 -14.23 15.43 -4.69
N LEU A 889 -14.57 14.21 -5.11
CA LEU A 889 -13.66 13.05 -5.08
C LEU A 889 -12.67 13.05 -6.26
N GLY A 890 -12.77 13.99 -7.20
CA GLY A 890 -11.89 14.08 -8.36
C GLY A 890 -12.07 12.88 -9.31
N LYS A 891 -10.97 12.16 -9.60
CA LYS A 891 -11.02 10.95 -10.46
C LYS A 891 -11.77 9.84 -9.71
N ALA A 892 -12.74 9.21 -10.39
CA ALA A 892 -13.69 8.28 -9.80
C ALA A 892 -13.02 7.25 -8.87
N PRO A 893 -13.51 7.08 -7.63
CA PRO A 893 -12.93 6.17 -6.67
C PRO A 893 -13.16 4.70 -7.06
N ALA A 894 -12.20 3.83 -6.76
CA ALA A 894 -12.25 2.43 -7.18
C ALA A 894 -13.40 1.62 -6.54
N HIS A 895 -13.84 1.97 -5.32
CA HIS A 895 -14.79 1.16 -4.54
C HIS A 895 -15.79 2.02 -3.73
N PRO A 896 -16.80 2.65 -4.37
CA PRO A 896 -17.77 3.51 -3.67
C PRO A 896 -18.63 2.76 -2.62
N GLN A 897 -18.66 1.42 -2.67
CA GLN A 897 -19.35 0.60 -1.66
C GLN A 897 -18.70 0.70 -0.27
N ASP A 898 -17.39 0.99 -0.20
CA ASP A 898 -16.69 1.15 1.08
C ASP A 898 -17.09 2.44 1.81
N TYR A 899 -17.71 3.41 1.13
CA TYR A 899 -18.09 4.69 1.73
C TYR A 899 -19.22 4.57 2.74
N GLY A 900 -19.98 3.49 2.67
CA GLY A 900 -21.11 3.23 3.55
C GLY A 900 -22.32 4.12 3.30
N VAL A 901 -23.48 3.59 3.69
CA VAL A 901 -24.76 4.28 3.57
C VAL A 901 -25.50 4.31 4.91
N TRP A 902 -25.32 3.28 5.74
CA TRP A 902 -26.02 3.12 7.00
C TRP A 902 -25.07 2.70 8.10
N ARG A 903 -25.37 3.10 9.33
CA ARG A 903 -24.81 2.50 10.54
C ARG A 903 -25.89 2.13 11.55
N LEU A 904 -25.57 1.18 12.41
CA LEU A 904 -26.32 0.84 13.61
C LEU A 904 -25.61 1.39 14.83
N GLU A 905 -26.37 1.99 15.75
CA GLU A 905 -25.91 2.46 17.05
C GLU A 905 -26.64 1.65 18.13
N THR A 906 -25.91 0.89 18.93
CA THR A 906 -26.47 0.06 20.01
C THR A 906 -25.93 0.49 21.36
N SER A 907 -26.80 0.74 22.33
CA SER A 907 -26.42 1.15 23.69
C SER A 907 -27.32 0.55 24.77
N ALA A 908 -26.86 0.59 26.02
CA ALA A 908 -27.73 0.40 27.17
C ALA A 908 -28.58 1.67 27.42
N ALA A 909 -29.67 1.55 28.17
CA ALA A 909 -30.49 2.71 28.53
C ALA A 909 -29.79 3.67 29.51
N THR A 910 -29.00 3.12 30.44
CA THR A 910 -28.26 3.86 31.46
C THR A 910 -26.89 3.22 31.70
N ALA A 911 -25.99 3.99 32.31
CA ALA A 911 -24.67 3.54 32.74
C ALA A 911 -24.37 4.05 34.16
N SER A 912 -23.41 3.43 34.83
CA SER A 912 -22.95 3.84 36.15
C SER A 912 -21.43 3.83 36.18
N LYS A 913 -20.85 4.78 36.91
CA LYS A 913 -19.40 4.95 36.99
C LYS A 913 -18.72 3.66 37.47
N GLY A 914 -17.70 3.22 36.74
CA GLY A 914 -16.90 2.03 37.08
C GLY A 914 -17.60 0.69 36.84
N VAL A 915 -18.91 0.67 36.55
CA VAL A 915 -19.65 -0.56 36.25
C VAL A 915 -19.48 -0.89 34.76
N PRO A 916 -18.95 -2.07 34.41
CA PRO A 916 -18.77 -2.43 33.01
C PRO A 916 -20.10 -2.55 32.25
N GLN A 917 -20.15 -1.94 31.08
CA GLN A 917 -21.16 -2.16 30.05
C GLN A 917 -20.64 -3.26 29.10
N TYR A 918 -21.53 -4.17 28.71
CA TYR A 918 -21.16 -5.32 27.88
C TYR A 918 -21.92 -5.29 26.56
N PHE A 919 -21.21 -5.52 25.46
CA PHE A 919 -21.80 -5.73 24.14
C PHE A 919 -21.36 -7.08 23.62
N LEU A 920 -22.29 -7.82 23.03
CA LEU A 920 -22.01 -9.15 22.51
C LEU A 920 -22.84 -9.35 21.26
N SER A 921 -22.16 -9.51 20.13
CA SER A 921 -22.79 -9.72 18.83
C SER A 921 -22.27 -11.00 18.16
N VAL A 922 -23.17 -11.71 17.50
CA VAL A 922 -22.85 -12.84 16.62
C VAL A 922 -23.08 -12.41 15.18
N LEU A 923 -22.03 -12.48 14.37
CA LEU A 923 -22.03 -12.16 12.95
C LEU A 923 -21.99 -13.45 12.16
N GLN A 924 -23.00 -13.67 11.32
CA GLN A 924 -23.05 -14.83 10.41
C GLN A 924 -22.95 -14.35 8.98
N VAL A 925 -22.02 -14.94 8.23
CA VAL A 925 -21.77 -14.61 6.83
C VAL A 925 -22.45 -15.62 5.93
N GLY A 926 -22.99 -15.17 4.80
CA GLY A 926 -23.70 -16.03 3.86
C GLY A 926 -23.68 -15.48 2.44
N ASP A 927 -24.08 -16.33 1.51
CA ASP A 927 -24.43 -15.93 0.16
C ASP A 927 -25.77 -15.18 0.19
N ALA A 928 -26.00 -14.22 -0.72
CA ALA A 928 -27.25 -13.44 -0.73
C ALA A 928 -28.50 -14.33 -0.69
N SER A 929 -28.47 -15.47 -1.39
CA SER A 929 -29.56 -16.46 -1.48
C SER A 929 -29.65 -17.46 -0.32
N SER A 930 -28.62 -17.61 0.53
CA SER A 930 -28.57 -18.70 1.51
C SER A 930 -29.34 -18.39 2.78
N GLU A 931 -30.12 -19.31 3.32
CA GLU A 931 -30.61 -19.16 4.70
C GLU A 931 -29.45 -19.24 5.70
N PHE A 932 -29.58 -18.53 6.82
CA PHE A 932 -28.60 -18.63 7.89
C PHE A 932 -28.95 -19.78 8.84
N ASN A 933 -27.92 -20.42 9.42
CA ASN A 933 -28.06 -21.41 10.48
C ASN A 933 -28.83 -20.87 11.70
N ALA A 934 -29.10 -21.72 12.70
CA ALA A 934 -29.67 -21.27 13.97
C ALA A 934 -28.85 -20.11 14.58
N ALA A 935 -29.56 -19.21 15.26
CA ALA A 935 -28.96 -18.08 15.95
C ALA A 935 -28.12 -18.55 17.15
N GLY A 936 -27.14 -17.77 17.58
CA GLY A 936 -26.39 -18.04 18.79
C GLY A 936 -27.28 -17.93 20.03
N ILE A 937 -27.10 -18.82 20.98
CA ILE A 937 -27.87 -18.84 22.23
C ILE A 937 -26.95 -18.40 23.36
N ARG A 938 -27.29 -17.28 24.01
CA ARG A 938 -26.61 -16.86 25.24
C ARG A 938 -27.04 -17.76 26.39
N LEU A 939 -26.07 -18.41 27.03
CA LEU A 939 -26.31 -19.33 28.14
C LEU A 939 -26.26 -18.59 29.49
N ALA A 940 -26.93 -19.16 30.50
CA ALA A 940 -26.76 -18.71 31.87
C ALA A 940 -25.33 -19.03 32.34
N ALA A 941 -24.59 -18.01 32.75
CA ALA A 941 -23.19 -18.14 33.14
C ALA A 941 -22.84 -17.20 34.31
N GLN A 942 -21.84 -17.60 35.09
CA GLN A 942 -21.21 -16.81 36.15
C GLN A 942 -19.78 -16.49 35.74
N ASP A 943 -19.37 -15.24 35.98
CA ASP A 943 -18.05 -14.69 35.67
C ASP A 943 -17.61 -14.78 34.19
N ALA A 944 -18.51 -15.21 33.31
CA ALA A 944 -18.29 -15.40 31.89
C ALA A 944 -19.48 -14.93 31.06
N GLU A 945 -19.22 -14.63 29.80
CA GLU A 945 -20.25 -14.65 28.75
C GLU A 945 -20.13 -15.93 27.95
N ALA A 946 -21.19 -16.72 27.92
CA ALA A 946 -21.24 -18.02 27.26
C ALA A 946 -22.22 -18.00 26.09
N VAL A 947 -21.74 -18.33 24.89
CA VAL A 947 -22.56 -18.41 23.67
C VAL A 947 -22.47 -19.80 23.08
N GLN A 948 -23.62 -20.46 22.96
CA GLN A 948 -23.74 -21.74 22.26
C GLN A 948 -24.06 -21.53 20.77
N LEU A 949 -23.29 -22.21 19.92
CA LEU A 949 -23.41 -22.27 18.47
C LEU A 949 -23.40 -23.75 18.06
N GLY A 950 -24.59 -24.35 17.93
CA GLY A 950 -24.71 -25.80 17.75
C GLY A 950 -24.11 -26.56 18.92
N TYR A 951 -23.10 -27.40 18.66
CA TYR A 951 -22.39 -28.22 19.65
C TYR A 951 -21.18 -27.52 20.28
N ARG A 952 -20.94 -26.24 19.95
CA ARG A 952 -19.81 -25.46 20.44
C ARG A 952 -20.27 -24.37 21.40
N VAL A 953 -19.55 -24.18 22.50
CA VAL A 953 -19.69 -23.05 23.43
C VAL A 953 -18.43 -22.19 23.36
N VAL A 954 -18.62 -20.89 23.17
CA VAL A 954 -17.55 -19.89 23.27
C VAL A 954 -17.73 -19.11 24.57
N LEU A 955 -16.66 -19.02 25.37
CA LEU A 955 -16.65 -18.30 26.64
C LEU A 955 -15.75 -17.07 26.55
N PHE A 956 -16.25 -15.94 27.03
CA PHE A 956 -15.50 -14.69 27.19
C PHE A 956 -15.41 -14.28 28.65
N ASN A 957 -14.29 -13.67 29.03
CA ASN A 957 -14.07 -13.18 30.38
C ASN A 957 -14.86 -11.88 30.67
N ARG A 958 -15.71 -11.89 31.70
CA ARG A 958 -16.41 -10.66 32.16
C ARG A 958 -15.56 -9.78 33.06
N GLY A 959 -14.58 -10.35 33.76
CA GLY A 959 -13.76 -9.70 34.79
C GLY A 959 -12.54 -8.98 34.24
N SER A 960 -12.00 -7.99 34.97
CA SER A 960 -10.84 -7.20 34.52
C SER A 960 -9.53 -7.98 34.47
N GLU A 961 -9.39 -8.98 35.33
CA GLU A 961 -8.24 -9.86 35.41
C GLU A 961 -8.47 -11.15 34.60
N PRO A 962 -7.40 -11.80 34.09
CA PRO A 962 -7.52 -13.11 33.46
C PRO A 962 -8.25 -14.12 34.35
N ALA A 963 -9.20 -14.84 33.77
CA ALA A 963 -10.11 -15.69 34.52
C ALA A 963 -9.42 -16.95 35.05
N SER A 964 -9.61 -17.23 36.34
CA SER A 964 -9.26 -18.50 36.99
C SER A 964 -10.43 -19.49 36.99
N ARG A 965 -11.66 -19.05 36.71
CA ARG A 965 -12.85 -19.90 36.75
C ARG A 965 -13.96 -19.38 35.83
N TYR A 966 -14.65 -20.30 35.17
CA TYR A 966 -15.93 -20.08 34.48
C TYR A 966 -16.95 -21.13 34.92
N SER A 967 -18.22 -20.74 35.03
CA SER A 967 -19.34 -21.66 35.27
C SER A 967 -20.51 -21.30 34.37
N TRP A 968 -21.09 -22.28 33.68
CA TRP A 968 -22.27 -22.07 32.82
C TRP A 968 -23.17 -23.30 32.79
N SER A 969 -24.44 -23.10 32.44
CA SER A 969 -25.41 -24.19 32.31
C SER A 969 -25.85 -24.34 30.85
N ALA A 970 -25.83 -25.57 30.35
CA ALA A 970 -26.22 -25.90 28.98
C ALA A 970 -27.13 -27.13 28.92
N GLY A 971 -27.92 -27.27 27.86
CA GLY A 971 -28.86 -28.39 27.70
C GLY A 971 -28.22 -29.72 27.32
N ASP A 972 -26.98 -29.69 26.83
CA ASP A 972 -26.23 -30.87 26.38
C ASP A 972 -24.98 -31.07 27.23
N LYS A 973 -24.61 -32.32 27.49
CA LYS A 973 -23.41 -32.74 28.25
C LYS A 973 -22.16 -32.90 27.37
N ASP A 974 -22.34 -32.98 26.05
CA ASP A 974 -21.28 -33.30 25.09
C ASP A 974 -20.97 -32.08 24.20
N LEU A 975 -20.50 -30.98 24.82
CA LEU A 975 -20.22 -29.72 24.13
C LEU A 975 -18.72 -29.47 23.97
N SER A 976 -18.32 -29.06 22.76
CA SER A 976 -16.98 -28.50 22.54
C SER A 976 -16.88 -27.09 23.13
N VAL A 977 -15.77 -26.76 23.80
CA VAL A 977 -15.58 -25.47 24.48
C VAL A 977 -14.39 -24.73 23.87
N LEU A 978 -14.58 -23.44 23.59
CA LEU A 978 -13.50 -22.49 23.31
C LEU A 978 -13.57 -21.37 24.34
N ALA A 979 -12.68 -21.41 25.33
CA ALA A 979 -12.61 -20.43 26.40
C ALA A 979 -11.51 -19.40 26.12
N THR A 980 -11.83 -18.10 26.21
CA THR A 980 -10.88 -17.01 26.02
C THR A 980 -10.71 -16.18 27.29
N GLY A 981 -9.64 -15.38 27.37
CA GLY A 981 -9.38 -14.50 28.52
C GLY A 981 -9.00 -15.23 29.82
N LEU A 982 -8.50 -16.46 29.71
CA LEU A 982 -7.94 -17.24 30.82
C LEU A 982 -6.53 -16.74 31.19
N LYS A 983 -6.02 -17.15 32.36
CA LYS A 983 -4.60 -16.98 32.69
C LYS A 983 -3.75 -17.69 31.64
N LYS A 984 -2.67 -17.05 31.21
CA LYS A 984 -1.75 -17.56 30.19
C LYS A 984 -0.96 -18.75 30.73
N ASN A 985 -0.84 -19.83 29.95
CA ASN A 985 -0.07 -21.04 30.29
C ASN A 985 -0.44 -21.70 31.64
N ALA A 986 -1.71 -21.67 32.04
CA ALA A 986 -2.20 -22.22 33.29
C ALA A 986 -2.96 -23.54 33.08
N ASP A 987 -2.94 -24.41 34.09
CA ASP A 987 -3.64 -25.69 34.06
C ASP A 987 -5.06 -25.54 34.60
N TYR A 988 -6.03 -26.14 33.91
CA TYR A 988 -7.45 -26.07 34.19
C TYR A 988 -8.07 -27.47 34.24
N ARG A 989 -9.14 -27.61 35.02
CA ARG A 989 -10.01 -28.78 35.07
C ARG A 989 -11.41 -28.39 34.62
N LEU A 990 -11.98 -29.15 33.69
CA LEU A 990 -13.41 -29.07 33.37
C LEU A 990 -14.17 -30.13 34.17
N THR A 991 -15.23 -29.72 34.84
CA THR A 991 -16.19 -30.60 35.50
C THR A 991 -17.58 -30.37 34.94
N VAL A 992 -18.34 -31.43 34.74
CA VAL A 992 -19.73 -31.38 34.24
C VAL A 992 -20.60 -32.14 35.22
N ALA A 993 -21.58 -31.44 35.80
CA ALA A 993 -22.50 -31.99 36.79
C ALA A 993 -23.96 -31.80 36.33
N PRO A 994 -24.85 -32.78 36.56
CA PRO A 994 -26.28 -32.58 36.32
C PRO A 994 -26.85 -31.41 37.14
N GLU A 995 -27.66 -30.55 36.52
CA GLU A 995 -28.34 -29.42 37.16
C GLU A 995 -29.80 -29.34 36.67
N ALA A 996 -30.73 -29.95 37.42
CA ALA A 996 -32.13 -30.09 37.00
C ALA A 996 -32.24 -30.69 35.58
N ASN A 997 -32.79 -29.94 34.61
CA ASN A 997 -32.91 -30.34 33.20
C ASN A 997 -31.74 -29.87 32.32
N LEU A 998 -30.63 -29.41 32.92
CA LEU A 998 -29.43 -28.90 32.28
C LEU A 998 -28.19 -29.62 32.84
N TYR A 999 -27.03 -29.26 32.31
CA TYR A 999 -25.71 -29.63 32.79
C TYR A 999 -24.94 -28.38 33.18
N ARG A 1000 -24.45 -28.34 34.41
CA ARG A 1000 -23.53 -27.31 34.88
C ARG A 1000 -22.11 -27.69 34.52
N TYR A 1001 -21.47 -26.85 33.73
CA TYR A 1001 -20.05 -26.92 33.44
C TYR A 1001 -19.30 -25.96 34.36
N THR A 1002 -18.20 -26.41 34.94
CA THR A 1002 -17.26 -25.57 35.68
C THR A 1002 -15.85 -25.82 35.15
N LEU A 1003 -15.25 -24.78 34.59
CA LEU A 1003 -13.84 -24.76 34.18
C LEU A 1003 -13.07 -23.94 35.21
N GLU A 1004 -12.13 -24.55 35.93
CA GLU A 1004 -11.40 -23.87 37.00
C GLU A 1004 -9.91 -24.21 37.00
N GLU A 1005 -9.08 -23.25 37.40
CA GLU A 1005 -7.64 -23.41 37.54
C GLU A 1005 -7.33 -24.50 38.58
N ALA A 1006 -6.54 -25.48 38.18
CA ALA A 1006 -6.17 -26.61 39.02
C ALA A 1006 -4.77 -27.09 38.65
N ALA A 1007 -3.80 -26.89 39.55
CA ALA A 1007 -2.41 -27.27 39.33
C ALA A 1007 -2.29 -28.77 38.97
N GLY A 1008 -1.58 -29.07 37.87
CA GLY A 1008 -1.37 -30.44 37.39
C GLY A 1008 -2.58 -31.07 36.70
N ALA A 1009 -3.62 -30.28 36.36
CA ALA A 1009 -4.71 -30.74 35.53
C ALA A 1009 -4.28 -30.93 34.06
N ASN A 1010 -5.06 -31.69 33.30
CA ASN A 1010 -4.73 -32.14 31.94
C ASN A 1010 -5.09 -31.14 30.83
N LEU A 1011 -5.82 -30.06 31.14
CA LEU A 1011 -6.15 -29.02 30.17
C LEU A 1011 -5.26 -27.81 30.46
N ARG A 1012 -4.64 -27.23 29.44
CA ARG A 1012 -3.73 -26.10 29.61
C ARG A 1012 -4.08 -24.99 28.64
N SER A 1013 -4.23 -23.76 29.15
CA SER A 1013 -4.43 -22.59 28.31
C SER A 1013 -3.15 -22.23 27.54
N SER A 1014 -3.31 -21.61 26.39
CA SER A 1014 -2.22 -21.13 25.54
C SER A 1014 -1.47 -19.93 26.17
N GLY A 1015 -0.41 -19.49 25.48
CA GLY A 1015 0.29 -18.24 25.79
C GLY A 1015 -0.59 -16.98 25.64
N ASP A 1016 -1.74 -17.09 24.98
CA ASP A 1016 -2.71 -16.01 24.76
C ASP A 1016 -3.98 -16.19 25.59
N GLY A 1017 -3.98 -17.14 26.54
CA GLY A 1017 -5.09 -17.33 27.47
C GLY A 1017 -6.32 -17.95 26.81
N VAL A 1018 -6.12 -18.80 25.80
CA VAL A 1018 -7.20 -19.56 25.14
C VAL A 1018 -7.08 -21.03 25.54
N LEU A 1019 -8.22 -21.66 25.82
CA LEU A 1019 -8.31 -23.11 26.01
C LEU A 1019 -9.36 -23.70 25.08
N ARG A 1020 -8.97 -24.72 24.33
CA ARG A 1020 -9.86 -25.47 23.43
C ARG A 1020 -10.06 -26.89 23.93
N ILE A 1021 -11.32 -27.28 24.10
CA ILE A 1021 -11.75 -28.62 24.51
C ILE A 1021 -12.63 -29.17 23.39
N ARG A 1022 -12.18 -30.23 22.72
CA ARG A 1022 -12.96 -30.91 21.67
C ARG A 1022 -13.72 -32.07 22.32
N HIS A 1023 -15.04 -32.09 22.15
CA HIS A 1023 -15.79 -33.34 22.29
C HIS A 1023 -15.72 -34.08 20.94
N PRO A 1024 -15.55 -35.42 20.97
CA PRO A 1024 -15.39 -36.25 19.77
C PRO A 1024 -16.62 -36.25 18.86
#